data_AF-A0A7V4IGL1-F1
#
_entry.id   AF-A0A7V4IGL1-F1
#
_cell.length_a   1.000
_cell.length_b   1.000
_cell.length_c   1.000
_cell.angle_alpha   90.00
_cell.angle_beta   90.00
_cell.angle_gamma   90.00
#
_symmetry.space_group_name_H-M   'P 1'
#
loop_
_entity.id
_entity.type
_entity.pdbx_description
1 polymer ?
#
loop_
_entity_poly.entity_id
_entity_poly.type
_entity_poly.pdbx_seq_one_letter_code
_entity_poly.pdbx_strand_id
1 'polypeptide(L)'
;MPGQFGILRVCSGWVHTLLAVLISTPGMAFTARGADAGPEVGASPRSWTPVTSIAELRRRVTSEWRIRCDLQLTGVVCSASEPLRTLVLADDTGAELLTLDFGGAKLKPGRRIVVAGRDCEVTRRREGLVLARAPFLENDGLHKPTEKTASVELGAGWHPLRVEWFNGALGAVLEVHHAAPGGELAPLSPALLARRSGGAVEGEPDQPGLEFANYEGGWAALPDFGRWPLTATGVVTRLDVSVRSRPDNVGLVFTGWFHATRSGTHEFRLRSDDGARMIIGEPLPRISVLGEASLPPARRYFIGQAVGERDAYVWASADGDVARVEVREGRMELELRSRREGRLLVEILGARSLPSSLLLKNKVRVTGVSRVVLAPGGPQIFGYLSAVGEGALQMLEAAPEVLTVHPLTRIGDLPLIAAEGNEGRIFRLVGRLEAVREGANLALADATGSILIAPQFAPARSLVGTEVETLAYCRPENGVWALEAGFFRRRPRAEVGEVPQNGLLTTAEEILRLKPAEAGRARPARLLGVITCLWPDYYGNAVLQDATRGIFLTLPDSAARLGLEVGDCWEVEGVTAPGDFAPILKVSRLRRLGEGRLPEPTRPTWDQLINGSLDAQYVELEGIIIRVNGDLATLLTHWGRIDLSVAGRFPLSLEKFENRLIRLRGCLLASWDKDSGQVRLGELRLAGATISMEESVTSDPFSAPLRTLRSLLRFDPQASTFQRVRLAGQVVSRRGDEFFLTTEEGGCRFISRISEDIRPGDLVEVAGFPQLEGPSPVLREAVVRKTGTAALPAPRRLGPGNMFNADNDALRVWCEATLVSERGGPGGIGILELQAGLRPFLVRTAFPAAQLPKLRPGSRLAVTGVFAGQGNSRVAERKLDAFELLVDSPAAVRVIALPPWWTLRWLLGALGALLVVLAGAMLWVFQLRRRVEAQTRIIREKVEREATLEERTRIARELHDTLEQALAGVSFQLGALAGALRGASAEALEVLERARLMVRHGQAEARRTVRNLRMLAVGDGGLPGSLRQMIKEAAAGLPVATELAVCGTPVPLTGTIENHLLRIGQEALTNALKHACAKRVRFELRYSTATVELRVVDDGCGFDHAKTAGTEAGHFGLLGMRERANKIGGSLTIESAAGQGTAVTVRVPRLASPRPSTPDEKEHSSADRG
;
A
#
# COMPACT_ATOMS: atom_id res chain seq x y z
N MET A 1 -52.91 39.63 -1.82
CA MET A 1 -53.38 39.55 -0.41
C MET A 1 -54.17 38.26 -0.30
N PRO A 2 -54.07 37.35 0.70
CA PRO A 2 -53.39 37.31 2.01
C PRO A 2 -52.34 36.16 2.11
N GLY A 3 -51.76 35.87 3.28
CA GLY A 3 -51.11 34.55 3.55
C GLY A 3 -49.72 34.56 4.21
N GLN A 4 -49.60 35.03 5.45
CA GLN A 4 -48.45 34.76 6.33
C GLN A 4 -48.98 34.17 7.63
N PHE A 5 -49.01 32.83 7.76
CA PHE A 5 -48.96 32.07 9.02
C PHE A 5 -48.93 30.58 8.64
N GLY A 6 -47.73 29.98 8.58
CA GLY A 6 -47.59 28.57 8.21
C GLY A 6 -46.19 27.96 8.23
N ILE A 7 -45.19 28.61 8.87
CA ILE A 7 -43.79 28.12 8.84
C ILE A 7 -43.21 27.86 10.25
N LEU A 8 -43.97 28.10 11.32
CA LEU A 8 -43.50 27.94 12.71
C LEU A 8 -44.04 26.71 13.46
N ARG A 9 -44.59 25.69 12.76
CA ARG A 9 -45.11 24.46 13.41
C ARG A 9 -44.48 23.14 12.98
N VAL A 10 -43.45 23.13 12.13
CA VAL A 10 -42.82 21.87 11.66
C VAL A 10 -41.43 21.60 12.28
N CYS A 11 -40.84 22.56 12.99
CA CYS A 11 -39.49 22.40 13.56
C CYS A 11 -39.43 21.80 14.99
N SER A 12 -40.55 21.44 15.63
CA SER A 12 -40.54 20.80 16.95
C SER A 12 -40.69 19.27 16.93
N GLY A 13 -41.00 18.66 15.77
CA GLY A 13 -41.25 17.21 15.67
C GLY A 13 -40.04 16.35 15.27
N TRP A 14 -38.98 16.95 14.73
CA TRP A 14 -37.86 16.19 14.15
C TRP A 14 -36.67 16.01 15.11
N VAL A 15 -36.59 16.79 16.18
CA VAL A 15 -35.51 16.68 17.17
C VAL A 15 -35.77 15.58 18.21
N HIS A 16 -37.04 15.19 18.43
CA HIS A 16 -37.38 14.07 19.32
C HIS A 16 -37.46 12.70 18.65
N THR A 17 -37.57 12.63 17.33
CA THR A 17 -37.73 11.35 16.60
C THR A 17 -36.38 10.71 16.24
N LEU A 18 -35.29 11.48 16.21
CA LEU A 18 -33.95 10.97 15.89
C LEU A 18 -33.19 10.40 17.11
N LEU A 19 -33.65 10.67 18.33
CA LEU A 19 -33.03 10.17 19.57
C LEU A 19 -33.72 8.93 20.17
N ALA A 20 -34.81 8.44 19.59
CA ALA A 20 -35.64 7.37 20.14
C ALA A 20 -35.64 6.03 19.37
N VAL A 21 -34.89 5.89 18.27
CA VAL A 21 -34.87 4.65 17.45
C VAL A 21 -33.59 3.79 17.68
N LEU A 22 -32.75 4.16 18.64
CA LEU A 22 -31.50 3.43 18.93
C LEU A 22 -31.55 2.51 20.17
N ILE A 23 -32.69 2.36 20.86
CA ILE A 23 -32.81 1.44 22.01
C ILE A 23 -34.21 0.79 22.05
N SER A 24 -34.30 -0.50 21.68
CA SER A 24 -35.21 -1.58 22.19
C SER A 24 -35.67 -2.61 21.11
N THR A 25 -35.35 -3.88 21.37
CA THR A 25 -35.69 -5.17 20.68
C THR A 25 -37.12 -5.66 21.01
N PRO A 26 -37.74 -6.77 20.46
CA PRO A 26 -37.17 -8.05 19.95
C PRO A 26 -37.86 -8.76 18.73
N GLY A 27 -37.33 -9.95 18.40
CA GLY A 27 -37.51 -10.78 17.19
C GLY A 27 -38.82 -11.56 16.95
N MET A 28 -38.92 -12.15 15.74
CA MET A 28 -39.34 -13.54 15.39
C MET A 28 -39.19 -13.73 13.87
N ALA A 29 -38.16 -14.42 13.36
CA ALA A 29 -38.01 -15.88 13.16
C ALA A 29 -38.64 -16.42 11.86
N PHE A 30 -37.81 -16.95 10.94
CA PHE A 30 -37.88 -18.36 10.49
C PHE A 30 -36.62 -18.77 9.67
N THR A 31 -35.80 -19.61 10.32
CA THR A 31 -35.03 -20.78 9.85
C THR A 31 -34.03 -20.69 8.68
N ALA A 32 -32.75 -20.82 9.01
CA ALA A 32 -31.84 -21.77 8.36
C ALA A 32 -30.90 -22.40 9.41
N ARG A 33 -31.00 -23.72 9.58
CA ARG A 33 -30.10 -24.62 10.33
C ARG A 33 -28.66 -24.44 9.79
N GLY A 34 -27.56 -24.48 10.53
CA GLY A 34 -27.25 -24.96 11.88
C GLY A 34 -25.92 -25.72 11.81
N ALA A 35 -24.86 -25.18 12.42
CA ALA A 35 -23.70 -25.91 12.94
C ALA A 35 -22.86 -24.94 13.78
N ASP A 36 -23.12 -24.94 15.09
CA ASP A 36 -22.44 -24.17 16.13
C ASP A 36 -20.99 -24.59 16.34
N ALA A 37 -20.15 -23.62 16.74
CA ALA A 37 -19.06 -23.86 17.70
C ALA A 37 -18.82 -22.56 18.49
N GLY A 38 -19.21 -22.54 19.76
CA GLY A 38 -19.04 -21.44 20.70
C GLY A 38 -17.59 -21.27 21.21
N PRO A 39 -17.35 -20.34 22.15
CA PRO A 39 -16.03 -20.08 22.69
C PRO A 39 -15.68 -21.16 23.73
N GLU A 40 -14.72 -22.03 23.42
CA GLU A 40 -14.19 -22.99 24.41
C GLU A 40 -13.33 -22.26 25.45
N VAL A 41 -13.88 -22.15 26.66
CA VAL A 41 -13.15 -21.98 27.91
C VAL A 41 -12.51 -23.31 28.28
N GLY A 42 -11.19 -23.33 28.51
CA GLY A 42 -10.46 -24.42 29.15
C GLY A 42 -10.15 -25.62 28.25
N ALA A 43 -8.99 -25.61 27.58
CA ALA A 43 -8.39 -26.82 27.04
C ALA A 43 -7.04 -27.07 27.71
N SER A 44 -6.98 -28.09 28.57
CA SER A 44 -5.75 -28.79 28.95
C SER A 44 -4.96 -29.19 27.69
N PRO A 45 -3.62 -29.35 27.75
CA PRO A 45 -2.79 -29.57 26.57
C PRO A 45 -3.26 -30.83 25.84
N ARG A 46 -3.85 -30.66 24.64
CA ARG A 46 -4.15 -31.79 23.74
C ARG A 46 -2.82 -32.47 23.43
N SER A 47 -2.62 -33.69 23.93
CA SER A 47 -1.55 -34.57 23.49
C SER A 47 -1.89 -35.03 22.06
N TRP A 48 -1.37 -34.33 21.05
CA TRP A 48 -1.51 -34.77 19.67
C TRP A 48 -0.69 -36.05 19.51
N THR A 49 -1.26 -37.10 18.92
CA THR A 49 -0.42 -38.20 18.44
C THR A 49 0.49 -37.64 17.34
N PRO A 50 1.82 -37.75 17.49
CA PRO A 50 2.75 -37.17 16.53
C PRO A 50 2.60 -37.84 15.17
N VAL A 51 2.67 -37.06 14.10
CA VAL A 51 2.68 -37.57 12.73
C VAL A 51 4.02 -38.23 12.47
N THR A 52 3.99 -39.53 12.15
CA THR A 52 5.21 -40.36 12.06
C THR A 52 5.58 -40.77 10.64
N SER A 53 4.68 -40.60 9.66
CA SER A 53 4.92 -40.96 8.26
C SER A 53 4.55 -39.84 7.28
N ILE A 54 5.22 -39.82 6.13
CA ILE A 54 4.99 -38.86 5.04
C ILE A 54 3.59 -39.00 4.47
N ALA A 55 3.07 -40.23 4.29
CA ALA A 55 1.72 -40.44 3.80
C ALA A 55 0.66 -39.91 4.77
N GLU A 56 0.86 -40.08 6.09
CA GLU A 56 -0.04 -39.50 7.09
C GLU A 56 0.00 -37.97 7.08
N LEU A 57 1.19 -37.38 7.04
CA LEU A 57 1.37 -35.94 6.96
C LEU A 57 0.63 -35.36 5.76
N ARG A 58 0.80 -35.99 4.59
CA ARG A 58 0.14 -35.55 3.35
C ARG A 58 -1.37 -35.71 3.40
N ARG A 59 -1.90 -36.79 3.97
CA ARG A 59 -3.36 -36.96 4.14
C ARG A 59 -3.96 -35.82 4.96
N ARG A 60 -3.32 -35.45 6.09
CA ARG A 60 -3.79 -34.35 6.94
C ARG A 60 -3.70 -32.98 6.24
N VAL A 61 -2.67 -32.74 5.44
CA VAL A 61 -2.48 -31.47 4.69
C VAL A 61 -3.31 -31.42 3.39
N THR A 62 -3.86 -32.54 2.91
CA THR A 62 -4.69 -32.54 1.69
C THR A 62 -6.12 -32.06 1.99
N SER A 63 -6.63 -32.30 3.20
CA SER A 63 -7.93 -31.81 3.66
C SER A 63 -7.93 -30.31 4.00
N GLU A 64 -6.81 -29.77 4.48
CA GLU A 64 -6.66 -28.37 4.88
C GLU A 64 -5.33 -27.82 4.38
N TRP A 65 -5.31 -26.61 3.81
CA TRP A 65 -4.10 -26.02 3.21
C TRP A 65 -2.99 -25.70 4.22
N ARG A 66 -3.30 -25.69 5.52
CA ARG A 66 -2.41 -25.43 6.66
C ARG A 66 -2.93 -26.23 7.85
N ILE A 67 -2.07 -27.02 8.50
CA ILE A 67 -2.42 -27.80 9.70
C ILE A 67 -1.43 -27.55 10.83
N ARG A 68 -1.85 -27.81 12.08
CA ARG A 68 -0.98 -27.87 13.25
C ARG A 68 -0.89 -29.30 13.77
N CYS A 69 0.32 -29.80 13.99
CA CYS A 69 0.54 -31.14 14.52
C CYS A 69 1.93 -31.29 15.14
N ASP A 70 2.06 -32.25 16.06
CA ASP A 70 3.38 -32.76 16.47
C ASP A 70 3.96 -33.62 15.35
N LEU A 71 5.27 -33.53 15.12
CA LEU A 71 6.00 -34.23 14.05
C LEU A 71 7.07 -35.14 14.66
N GLN A 72 7.18 -36.35 14.11
CA GLN A 72 8.29 -37.27 14.34
C GLN A 72 8.53 -38.13 13.09
N LEU A 73 8.93 -37.48 11.99
CA LEU A 73 9.14 -38.12 10.70
C LEU A 73 10.52 -38.76 10.66
N THR A 74 10.61 -40.04 10.29
CA THR A 74 11.90 -40.72 10.11
C THR A 74 12.05 -41.18 8.66
N GLY A 75 13.13 -40.79 7.99
CA GLY A 75 13.33 -41.13 6.59
C GLY A 75 14.77 -40.96 6.10
N VAL A 76 14.99 -41.26 4.82
CA VAL A 76 16.27 -41.10 4.13
C VAL A 76 16.22 -39.83 3.27
N VAL A 77 17.23 -38.98 3.40
CA VAL A 77 17.42 -37.81 2.55
C VAL A 77 17.79 -38.28 1.14
N CYS A 78 16.93 -38.03 0.16
CA CYS A 78 17.14 -38.39 -1.24
C CYS A 78 17.88 -37.30 -2.01
N SER A 79 17.56 -36.04 -1.72
CA SER A 79 18.26 -34.85 -2.20
C SER A 79 18.10 -33.72 -1.19
N ALA A 80 19.02 -32.76 -1.16
CA ALA A 80 18.94 -31.59 -0.30
C ALA A 80 19.64 -30.39 -0.95
N SER A 81 19.12 -29.19 -0.68
CA SER A 81 19.73 -27.91 -1.01
C SER A 81 19.79 -27.06 0.25
N GLU A 82 21.00 -26.90 0.81
CA GLU A 82 21.24 -26.05 1.98
C GLU A 82 20.88 -24.58 1.71
N PRO A 83 21.24 -23.97 0.56
CA PRO A 83 20.85 -22.58 0.26
C PRO A 83 19.33 -22.37 0.23
N LEU A 84 18.58 -23.38 -0.21
CA LEU A 84 17.12 -23.32 -0.26
C LEU A 84 16.43 -23.88 0.99
N ARG A 85 17.20 -24.38 1.97
CA ARG A 85 16.67 -25.03 3.18
C ARG A 85 15.60 -26.07 2.88
N THR A 86 15.77 -26.79 1.77
CA THR A 86 14.76 -27.73 1.23
C THR A 86 15.42 -29.07 0.99
N LEU A 87 14.75 -30.15 1.41
CA LEU A 87 15.18 -31.52 1.21
C LEU A 87 14.06 -32.39 0.68
N VAL A 88 14.41 -33.50 0.03
CA VAL A 88 13.50 -34.59 -0.28
C VAL A 88 13.71 -35.67 0.78
N LEU A 89 12.70 -35.91 1.60
CA LEU A 89 12.68 -37.01 2.56
C LEU A 89 11.86 -38.15 1.96
N ALA A 90 12.37 -39.37 2.04
CA ALA A 90 11.62 -40.57 1.70
C ALA A 90 11.56 -41.53 2.89
N ASP A 91 10.38 -42.09 3.13
CA ASP A 91 10.13 -43.19 4.05
C ASP A 91 9.47 -44.36 3.30
N ASP A 92 9.05 -45.39 4.02
CA ASP A 92 8.40 -46.57 3.42
C ASP A 92 7.01 -46.27 2.85
N THR A 93 6.45 -45.09 3.12
CA THR A 93 5.11 -44.66 2.72
C THR A 93 5.11 -43.69 1.54
N GLY A 94 6.24 -43.07 1.22
CA GLY A 94 6.39 -42.17 0.08
C GLY A 94 7.59 -41.22 0.19
N ALA A 95 7.62 -40.21 -0.66
CA ALA A 95 8.62 -39.16 -0.65
C ALA A 95 7.96 -37.77 -0.79
N GLU A 96 8.52 -36.75 -0.13
CA GLU A 96 8.01 -35.39 -0.20
C GLU A 96 9.14 -34.35 -0.11
N LEU A 97 8.92 -33.19 -0.72
CA LEU A 97 9.78 -32.03 -0.57
C LEU A 97 9.41 -31.30 0.72
N LEU A 98 10.35 -31.22 1.66
CA LEU A 98 10.20 -30.55 2.95
C LEU A 98 11.12 -29.33 2.99
N THR A 99 10.55 -28.15 3.24
CA THR A 99 11.30 -26.92 3.49
C THR A 99 11.26 -26.61 4.99
N LEU A 100 12.43 -26.56 5.62
CA LEU A 100 12.62 -26.32 7.05
C LEU A 100 14.04 -25.85 7.33
N ASP A 101 14.25 -25.20 8.47
CA ASP A 101 15.60 -24.85 8.89
C ASP A 101 16.40 -26.11 9.26
N PHE A 102 17.62 -26.23 8.73
CA PHE A 102 18.48 -27.38 8.99
C PHE A 102 19.26 -27.23 10.31
N GLY A 103 19.21 -26.07 10.97
CA GLY A 103 19.90 -25.86 12.25
C GLY A 103 21.41 -26.08 12.17
N GLY A 104 22.01 -25.82 11.00
CA GLY A 104 23.43 -26.05 10.73
C GLY A 104 23.80 -27.51 10.36
N ALA A 105 22.84 -28.44 10.32
CA ALA A 105 23.10 -29.81 9.87
C ALA A 105 23.45 -29.85 8.38
N LYS A 106 24.63 -30.38 8.05
CA LYS A 106 25.03 -30.63 6.65
C LYS A 106 24.39 -31.91 6.15
N LEU A 107 23.36 -31.78 5.31
CA LEU A 107 22.58 -32.91 4.82
C LEU A 107 23.05 -33.35 3.43
N LYS A 108 23.45 -34.61 3.33
CA LYS A 108 23.83 -35.25 2.06
C LYS A 108 22.84 -36.36 1.69
N PRO A 109 22.64 -36.63 0.38
CA PRO A 109 21.88 -37.80 -0.07
C PRO A 109 22.40 -39.08 0.59
N GLY A 110 21.47 -39.95 1.05
CA GLY A 110 21.79 -41.19 1.75
C GLY A 110 21.92 -41.05 3.28
N ARG A 111 21.66 -39.89 3.88
CA ARG A 111 21.58 -39.77 5.34
C ARG A 111 20.19 -40.15 5.85
N ARG A 112 20.12 -41.00 6.88
CA ARG A 112 18.88 -41.26 7.61
C ARG A 112 18.71 -40.22 8.69
N ILE A 113 17.57 -39.53 8.70
CA ILE A 113 17.28 -38.43 9.63
C ILE A 113 15.93 -38.61 10.31
N VAL A 114 15.79 -37.94 11.46
CA VAL A 114 14.51 -37.70 12.14
C VAL A 114 14.22 -36.21 12.09
N VAL A 115 13.02 -35.84 11.66
CA VAL A 115 12.48 -34.49 11.76
C VAL A 115 11.44 -34.49 12.87
N ALA A 116 11.78 -33.89 14.02
CA ALA A 116 10.94 -33.90 15.21
C ALA A 116 10.61 -32.48 15.70
N GLY A 117 9.36 -32.23 16.06
CA GLY A 117 8.95 -30.95 16.62
C GLY A 117 7.55 -31.01 17.22
N ARG A 118 7.26 -30.13 18.19
CA ARG A 118 5.93 -29.99 18.80
C ARG A 118 5.23 -28.75 18.25
N ASP A 119 3.90 -28.83 18.15
CA ASP A 119 3.03 -27.76 17.62
C ASP A 119 3.58 -27.14 16.31
N CYS A 120 3.97 -28.03 15.40
CA CYS A 120 4.50 -27.65 14.11
C CYS A 120 3.37 -27.27 13.18
N GLU A 121 3.58 -26.19 12.46
CA GLU A 121 2.72 -25.77 11.38
C GLU A 121 3.24 -26.33 10.06
N VAL A 122 2.35 -27.00 9.36
CA VAL A 122 2.65 -27.59 8.07
C VAL A 122 1.78 -26.92 7.03
N THR A 123 2.43 -26.15 6.15
CA THR A 123 1.74 -25.39 5.10
C THR A 123 2.00 -26.01 3.75
N ARG A 124 0.93 -26.26 3.00
CA ARG A 124 1.04 -26.74 1.61
C ARG A 124 1.42 -25.57 0.70
N ARG A 125 2.55 -25.68 0.01
CA ARG A 125 2.92 -24.79 -1.09
C ARG A 125 2.97 -25.55 -2.41
N ARG A 126 3.07 -24.81 -3.52
CA ARG A 126 3.25 -25.37 -4.86
C ARG A 126 4.50 -26.27 -4.93
N GLU A 127 5.58 -25.87 -4.26
CA GLU A 127 6.89 -26.54 -4.27
C GLU A 127 6.97 -27.76 -3.33
N GLY A 128 6.15 -27.81 -2.27
CA GLY A 128 6.21 -28.86 -1.26
C GLY A 128 5.58 -28.44 0.05
N LEU A 129 5.94 -29.13 1.12
CA LEU A 129 5.48 -28.84 2.46
C LEU A 129 6.50 -27.96 3.18
N VAL A 130 6.04 -26.82 3.67
CA VAL A 130 6.85 -25.97 4.54
C VAL A 130 6.55 -26.37 5.97
N LEU A 131 7.58 -26.78 6.71
CA LEU A 131 7.50 -27.12 8.12
C LEU A 131 8.09 -25.94 8.90
N ALA A 132 7.22 -25.24 9.60
CA ALA A 132 7.58 -24.16 10.49
C ALA A 132 7.00 -24.45 11.88
N ARG A 133 7.40 -23.67 12.88
CA ARG A 133 6.64 -23.63 14.11
C ARG A 133 5.40 -22.76 13.91
N ALA A 134 4.27 -23.17 14.46
CA ALA A 134 3.07 -22.32 14.42
C ALA A 134 3.38 -20.95 15.06
N PRO A 135 2.97 -19.84 14.43
CA PRO A 135 3.13 -18.54 15.05
C PRO A 135 2.31 -18.51 16.34
N PHE A 136 2.97 -18.11 17.43
CA PHE A 136 2.33 -17.93 18.71
C PHE A 136 1.31 -16.78 18.64
N LEU A 137 1.63 -15.74 17.88
CA LEU A 137 0.78 -14.58 17.69
C LEU A 137 0.92 -14.08 16.23
N GLU A 138 -0.19 -13.99 15.50
CA GLU A 138 -0.22 -13.60 14.08
C GLU A 138 -1.28 -12.50 13.87
N ASN A 139 -0.84 -11.37 13.34
CA ASN A 139 -1.63 -10.21 12.97
C ASN A 139 -1.20 -9.78 11.57
N ASP A 140 -1.42 -10.65 10.58
CA ASP A 140 -0.94 -10.50 9.21
C ASP A 140 -1.97 -9.78 8.31
N GLY A 141 -1.47 -9.06 7.31
CA GLY A 141 -2.25 -8.31 6.33
C GLY A 141 -2.16 -6.78 6.49
N LEU A 142 -2.64 -6.07 5.47
CA LEU A 142 -2.80 -4.60 5.52
C LEU A 142 -4.09 -4.25 6.26
N HIS A 143 -3.96 -3.61 7.42
CA HIS A 143 -5.12 -3.21 8.23
C HIS A 143 -4.86 -1.87 8.94
N LYS A 144 -5.75 -1.47 9.85
CA LYS A 144 -5.47 -0.37 10.80
C LYS A 144 -4.80 -0.96 12.05
N PRO A 145 -4.17 -0.17 12.94
CA PRO A 145 -3.63 -0.67 14.20
C PRO A 145 -4.60 -1.61 14.92
N THR A 146 -4.32 -2.91 14.87
CA THR A 146 -5.16 -3.97 15.43
C THR A 146 -4.36 -4.72 16.49
N GLU A 147 -5.05 -5.11 17.56
CA GLU A 147 -4.45 -5.85 18.68
C GLU A 147 -4.83 -7.32 18.65
N LYS A 148 -3.85 -8.18 18.91
CA LYS A 148 -4.02 -9.61 19.09
C LYS A 148 -3.35 -10.04 20.40
N THR A 149 -3.99 -10.94 21.13
CA THR A 149 -3.51 -11.43 22.43
C THR A 149 -3.49 -12.95 22.42
N ALA A 150 -2.43 -13.53 23.00
CA ALA A 150 -2.25 -14.96 23.15
C ALA A 150 -1.49 -15.28 24.44
N SER A 151 -1.69 -16.48 24.97
CA SER A 151 -1.02 -16.95 26.19
C SER A 151 -0.28 -18.26 25.94
N VAL A 152 0.92 -18.40 26.51
CA VAL A 152 1.80 -19.57 26.37
C VAL A 152 2.29 -20.03 27.74
N GLU A 153 2.30 -21.33 27.99
CA GLU A 153 2.98 -21.89 29.15
C GLU A 153 4.48 -21.96 28.90
N LEU A 154 5.26 -21.27 29.73
CA LEU A 154 6.72 -21.30 29.69
C LEU A 154 7.25 -21.78 31.04
N GLY A 155 8.30 -22.61 31.02
CA GLY A 155 9.11 -22.85 32.22
C GLY A 155 9.98 -21.63 32.52
N ALA A 156 10.38 -21.44 33.78
CA ALA A 156 11.33 -20.40 34.15
C ALA A 156 12.66 -20.59 33.38
N GLY A 157 13.22 -19.51 32.83
CA GLY A 157 14.46 -19.53 32.06
C GLY A 157 14.36 -18.82 30.71
N TRP A 158 15.37 -19.01 29.86
CA TRP A 158 15.50 -18.35 28.56
C TRP A 158 14.82 -19.13 27.43
N HIS A 159 13.99 -18.42 26.66
CA HIS A 159 13.24 -18.98 25.53
C HIS A 159 13.58 -18.20 24.25
N PRO A 160 13.90 -18.85 23.13
CA PRO A 160 14.11 -18.15 21.86
C PRO A 160 12.90 -17.29 21.47
N LEU A 161 13.16 -16.11 20.89
CA LEU A 161 12.16 -15.14 20.46
C LEU A 161 12.46 -14.68 19.04
N ARG A 162 11.43 -14.66 18.18
CA ARG A 162 11.47 -14.04 16.85
C ARG A 162 10.23 -13.21 16.61
N VAL A 163 10.40 -11.99 16.12
CA VAL A 163 9.32 -11.08 15.75
C VAL A 163 9.53 -10.60 14.33
N GLU A 164 8.54 -10.80 13.47
CA GLU A 164 8.55 -10.39 12.07
C GLU A 164 7.51 -9.30 11.86
N TRP A 165 7.85 -8.27 11.08
CA TRP A 165 6.97 -7.15 10.80
C TRP A 165 7.25 -6.58 9.41
N PHE A 166 6.23 -6.09 8.71
CA PHE A 166 6.43 -5.26 7.52
C PHE A 166 5.57 -4.00 7.57
N ASN A 167 5.99 -2.97 6.84
CA ASN A 167 5.29 -1.69 6.69
C ASN A 167 4.91 -1.45 5.22
N GLY A 168 3.62 -1.28 4.94
CA GLY A 168 3.08 -1.10 3.59
C GLY A 168 2.87 0.37 3.19
N ALA A 169 2.02 1.10 3.93
CA ALA A 169 1.67 2.49 3.66
C ALA A 169 1.87 3.37 4.92
N LEU A 170 1.70 4.70 4.82
CA LEU A 170 1.99 5.66 5.91
C LEU A 170 1.40 5.23 7.27
N GLY A 171 2.29 4.91 8.20
CA GLY A 171 2.07 4.23 9.49
C GLY A 171 3.39 3.55 9.90
N ALA A 172 3.60 3.20 11.16
CA ALA A 172 4.72 2.38 11.64
C ALA A 172 4.47 2.02 13.12
N VAL A 173 3.54 1.10 13.35
CA VAL A 173 3.16 0.68 14.71
C VAL A 173 3.54 -0.79 14.91
N LEU A 174 4.41 -1.04 15.88
CA LEU A 174 4.69 -2.38 16.41
C LEU A 174 4.89 -2.25 17.93
N GLU A 175 3.92 -2.70 18.70
CA GLU A 175 3.98 -2.68 20.17
C GLU A 175 3.71 -4.08 20.71
N VAL A 176 4.58 -4.55 21.61
CA VAL A 176 4.41 -5.84 22.31
C VAL A 176 4.30 -5.57 23.80
N HIS A 177 3.25 -6.10 24.41
CA HIS A 177 3.04 -6.11 25.86
C HIS A 177 3.09 -7.54 26.38
N HIS A 178 3.48 -7.70 27.64
CA HIS A 178 3.70 -8.97 28.32
C HIS A 178 3.17 -8.91 29.76
N ALA A 179 2.54 -10.01 30.20
CA ALA A 179 2.21 -10.26 31.59
C ALA A 179 2.86 -11.58 32.03
N ALA A 180 3.56 -11.55 33.16
CA ALA A 180 3.98 -12.77 33.83
C ALA A 180 2.78 -13.50 34.48
N PRO A 181 2.90 -14.78 34.85
CA PRO A 181 1.83 -15.52 35.51
C PRO A 181 1.30 -14.76 36.74
N GLY A 182 0.03 -14.34 36.70
CA GLY A 182 -0.62 -13.56 37.76
C GLY A 182 -0.19 -12.09 37.87
N GLY A 183 0.55 -11.56 36.90
CA GLY A 183 0.94 -10.14 36.82
C GLY A 183 0.03 -9.32 35.90
N GLU A 184 0.20 -8.00 35.91
CA GLU A 184 -0.48 -7.10 34.98
C GLU A 184 0.23 -7.03 33.62
N LEU A 185 -0.55 -6.77 32.56
CA LEU A 185 -0.02 -6.62 31.21
C LEU A 185 0.65 -5.25 31.04
N ALA A 186 1.96 -5.25 30.79
CA ALA A 186 2.78 -4.04 30.63
C ALA A 186 3.64 -4.13 29.35
N PRO A 187 4.21 -3.01 28.84
CA PRO A 187 5.12 -3.06 27.69
C PRO A 187 6.27 -4.04 27.92
N LEU A 188 6.64 -4.80 26.88
CA LEU A 188 7.68 -5.82 26.98
C LEU A 188 9.01 -5.19 27.43
N SER A 189 9.45 -5.56 28.63
CA SER A 189 10.63 -4.95 29.26
C SER A 189 11.92 -5.36 28.54
N PRO A 190 12.81 -4.39 28.18
CA PRO A 190 14.13 -4.67 27.62
C PRO A 190 15.00 -5.60 28.48
N ALA A 191 14.80 -5.59 29.81
CA ALA A 191 15.55 -6.43 30.74
C ALA A 191 15.24 -7.93 30.59
N LEU A 192 14.13 -8.28 29.92
CA LEU A 192 13.75 -9.66 29.63
C LEU A 192 14.26 -10.14 28.28
N LEU A 193 15.00 -9.29 27.53
CA LEU A 193 15.45 -9.58 26.18
C LEU A 193 16.97 -9.70 26.13
N ALA A 194 17.46 -10.77 25.54
CA ALA A 194 18.89 -11.01 25.36
C ALA A 194 19.21 -11.61 23.98
N ARG A 195 20.48 -11.53 23.61
CA ARG A 195 21.10 -12.13 22.43
C ARG A 195 22.39 -12.85 22.83
N ARG A 196 22.99 -13.56 21.87
CA ARG A 196 24.31 -14.18 22.04
C ARG A 196 25.41 -13.35 21.40
N SER A 197 26.59 -13.36 22.01
CA SER A 197 27.82 -12.86 21.40
C SER A 197 28.38 -13.87 20.38
N GLY A 198 28.59 -13.46 19.13
CA GLY A 198 29.47 -14.19 18.20
C GLY A 198 28.93 -15.48 17.56
N GLY A 199 27.63 -15.57 17.24
CA GLY A 199 27.09 -16.61 16.34
C GLY A 199 27.15 -18.07 16.85
N ALA A 200 27.47 -18.30 18.12
CA ALA A 200 27.51 -19.63 18.71
C ALA A 200 26.11 -20.29 18.78
N VAL A 201 26.02 -21.57 18.37
CA VAL A 201 24.76 -22.33 18.22
C VAL A 201 24.24 -22.91 19.55
N GLU A 202 25.09 -23.05 20.58
CA GLU A 202 24.73 -23.63 21.89
C GLU A 202 25.19 -22.74 23.07
N GLY A 203 24.41 -22.68 24.18
CA GLY A 203 24.69 -21.88 25.41
C GLY A 203 23.57 -20.92 25.85
N GLU A 204 23.56 -20.44 27.09
CA GLU A 204 22.62 -19.38 27.53
C GLU A 204 22.97 -18.02 26.89
N PRO A 205 21.99 -17.12 26.64
CA PRO A 205 22.28 -15.79 26.09
C PRO A 205 23.07 -14.92 27.09
N ASP A 206 24.04 -14.16 26.61
CA ASP A 206 25.06 -13.47 27.42
C ASP A 206 25.05 -11.93 27.26
N GLN A 207 24.31 -11.37 26.30
CA GLN A 207 24.25 -9.92 26.07
C GLN A 207 22.80 -9.38 26.02
N PRO A 208 22.52 -8.17 26.53
CA PRO A 208 21.16 -7.61 26.57
C PRO A 208 20.70 -7.04 25.22
N GLY A 209 19.47 -7.35 24.77
CA GLY A 209 18.87 -6.85 23.52
C GLY A 209 18.64 -7.93 22.45
N LEU A 210 18.10 -7.55 21.29
CA LEU A 210 17.79 -8.39 20.13
C LEU A 210 18.65 -7.98 18.92
N GLU A 211 18.89 -8.92 18.02
CA GLU A 211 19.41 -8.64 16.68
C GLU A 211 18.25 -8.26 15.76
N PHE A 212 18.46 -7.34 14.82
CA PHE A 212 17.48 -7.04 13.78
C PHE A 212 18.06 -7.20 12.37
N ALA A 213 17.20 -7.54 11.42
CA ALA A 213 17.46 -7.65 10.00
C ALA A 213 16.42 -6.84 9.21
N ASN A 214 16.89 -5.97 8.31
CA ASN A 214 16.09 -5.15 7.43
C ASN A 214 15.98 -5.77 6.03
N TYR A 215 14.79 -5.67 5.46
CA TYR A 215 14.47 -6.09 4.10
C TYR A 215 13.67 -4.99 3.41
N GLU A 216 13.91 -4.78 2.11
CA GLU A 216 13.17 -3.80 1.32
C GLU A 216 12.27 -4.51 0.31
N GLY A 217 11.00 -4.12 0.25
CA GLY A 217 10.00 -4.72 -0.64
C GLY A 217 8.57 -4.32 -0.29
N GLY A 218 7.69 -4.37 -1.28
CA GLY A 218 6.25 -4.11 -1.08
C GLY A 218 5.51 -5.42 -0.85
N TRP A 219 4.85 -5.56 0.30
CA TRP A 219 4.08 -6.75 0.63
C TRP A 219 2.67 -6.40 1.13
N ALA A 220 1.71 -7.28 0.87
CA ALA A 220 0.36 -7.18 1.42
C ALA A 220 0.12 -8.18 2.57
N ALA A 221 1.09 -9.06 2.81
CA ALA A 221 1.14 -10.08 3.86
C ALA A 221 2.61 -10.43 4.14
N LEU A 222 2.92 -10.95 5.33
CA LEU A 222 4.28 -11.25 5.77
C LEU A 222 5.01 -12.19 4.79
N PRO A 223 6.10 -11.74 4.15
CA PRO A 223 6.86 -12.55 3.22
C PRO A 223 7.75 -13.56 3.95
N ASP A 224 8.28 -14.53 3.21
CA ASP A 224 9.42 -15.32 3.67
C ASP A 224 10.69 -14.49 3.52
N PHE A 225 11.03 -13.72 4.55
CA PHE A 225 12.20 -12.83 4.56
C PHE A 225 13.52 -13.55 4.25
N GLY A 226 13.61 -14.87 4.46
CA GLY A 226 14.79 -15.66 4.08
C GLY A 226 15.05 -15.72 2.57
N ARG A 227 14.05 -15.40 1.74
CA ARG A 227 14.17 -15.32 0.27
C ARG A 227 14.50 -13.92 -0.24
N TRP A 228 14.58 -12.92 0.64
CA TRP A 228 14.81 -11.52 0.26
C TRP A 228 16.24 -11.07 0.59
N PRO A 229 16.84 -10.18 -0.22
CA PRO A 229 18.16 -9.64 0.06
C PRO A 229 18.12 -8.81 1.34
N LEU A 230 19.11 -9.06 2.20
CA LEU A 230 19.28 -8.36 3.47
C LEU A 230 19.88 -6.97 3.21
N THR A 231 19.22 -5.92 3.68
CA THR A 231 19.65 -4.53 3.43
C THR A 231 20.52 -3.99 4.56
N ALA A 232 20.17 -4.29 5.81
CA ALA A 232 20.93 -3.87 6.97
C ALA A 232 20.69 -4.81 8.15
N THR A 233 21.66 -4.91 9.06
CA THR A 233 21.52 -5.60 10.33
C THR A 233 22.06 -4.75 11.47
N GLY A 234 21.65 -5.07 12.68
CA GLY A 234 22.19 -4.44 13.88
C GLY A 234 21.60 -5.03 15.14
N VAL A 235 21.75 -4.28 16.23
CA VAL A 235 21.29 -4.69 17.56
C VAL A 235 20.42 -3.59 18.15
N VAL A 236 19.32 -3.98 18.80
CA VAL A 236 18.40 -3.09 19.50
C VAL A 236 18.12 -3.63 20.91
N THR A 237 17.84 -2.76 21.87
CA THR A 237 17.48 -3.18 23.24
C THR A 237 15.99 -3.48 23.40
N ARG A 238 15.17 -3.03 22.45
CA ARG A 238 13.71 -3.18 22.39
C ARG A 238 13.28 -3.42 20.94
N LEU A 239 12.03 -3.83 20.73
CA LEU A 239 11.44 -3.89 19.37
C LEU A 239 11.23 -2.46 18.85
N ASP A 240 12.29 -1.90 18.25
CA ASP A 240 12.32 -0.53 17.74
C ASP A 240 12.22 -0.51 16.22
N VAL A 241 11.08 -0.06 15.70
CA VAL A 241 10.85 0.05 14.24
C VAL A 241 11.53 1.26 13.61
N SER A 242 12.15 2.16 14.38
CA SER A 242 12.89 3.31 13.85
C SER A 242 14.18 2.91 13.11
N VAL A 243 14.68 1.69 13.33
CA VAL A 243 15.85 1.12 12.64
C VAL A 243 15.57 0.70 11.19
N ARG A 244 14.35 0.92 10.70
CA ARG A 244 13.95 0.64 9.33
C ARG A 244 14.80 1.41 8.32
N SER A 245 15.19 0.76 7.22
CA SER A 245 16.00 1.41 6.18
C SER A 245 15.23 2.48 5.39
N ARG A 246 13.89 2.38 5.33
CA ARG A 246 12.98 3.29 4.61
C ARG A 246 11.70 3.55 5.39
N PRO A 247 10.97 4.65 5.11
CA PRO A 247 9.71 4.95 5.79
C PRO A 247 8.59 3.94 5.48
N ASP A 248 8.53 3.39 4.27
CA ASP A 248 7.51 2.46 3.77
C ASP A 248 8.15 1.33 2.92
N ASN A 249 7.38 0.28 2.63
CA ASN A 249 7.84 -0.90 1.87
C ASN A 249 9.12 -1.53 2.46
N VAL A 250 9.10 -1.73 3.78
CA VAL A 250 10.23 -2.23 4.57
C VAL A 250 9.77 -3.33 5.51
N GLY A 251 10.64 -4.32 5.73
CA GLY A 251 10.42 -5.44 6.62
C GLY A 251 11.51 -5.52 7.68
N LEU A 252 11.11 -5.82 8.91
CA LEU A 252 12.00 -6.01 10.06
C LEU A 252 11.80 -7.40 10.65
N VAL A 253 12.91 -8.09 10.86
CA VAL A 253 12.96 -9.36 11.60
C VAL A 253 13.84 -9.15 12.82
N PHE A 254 13.27 -9.33 14.01
CA PHE A 254 13.99 -9.29 15.28
C PHE A 254 14.22 -10.72 15.80
N THR A 255 15.43 -11.04 16.22
CA THR A 255 15.83 -12.37 16.73
C THR A 255 16.59 -12.26 18.04
N GLY A 256 16.26 -13.10 19.01
CA GLY A 256 16.96 -13.21 20.29
C GLY A 256 16.28 -14.17 21.25
N TRP A 257 16.28 -13.84 22.54
CA TRP A 257 15.73 -14.65 23.63
C TRP A 257 14.89 -13.80 24.59
N PHE A 258 13.85 -14.41 25.12
CA PHE A 258 12.96 -13.89 26.16
C PHE A 258 13.19 -14.64 27.48
N HIS A 259 13.35 -13.92 28.58
CA HIS A 259 13.49 -14.51 29.92
C HIS A 259 12.13 -14.65 30.61
N ALA A 260 11.66 -15.88 30.78
CA ALA A 260 10.51 -16.19 31.62
C ALA A 260 10.96 -16.23 33.09
N THR A 261 10.60 -15.21 33.87
CA THR A 261 11.03 -15.06 35.27
C THR A 261 10.35 -16.04 36.23
N ARG A 262 9.22 -16.65 35.84
CA ARG A 262 8.47 -17.65 36.62
C ARG A 262 7.90 -18.69 35.65
N SER A 263 7.83 -19.94 36.07
CA SER A 263 7.09 -20.96 35.31
C SER A 263 5.59 -20.68 35.38
N GLY A 264 4.88 -20.81 34.26
CA GLY A 264 3.41 -20.69 34.20
C GLY A 264 2.92 -20.08 32.90
N THR A 265 1.64 -19.71 32.85
CA THR A 265 1.01 -19.06 31.70
C THR A 265 1.45 -17.60 31.60
N HIS A 266 2.23 -17.27 30.59
CA HIS A 266 2.58 -15.90 30.21
C HIS A 266 1.63 -15.40 29.12
N GLU A 267 1.12 -14.19 29.26
CA GLU A 267 0.26 -13.54 28.27
C GLU A 267 1.05 -12.49 27.49
N PHE A 268 0.85 -12.44 26.18
CA PHE A 268 1.44 -11.45 25.29
C PHE A 268 0.36 -10.79 24.44
N ARG A 269 0.52 -9.48 24.20
CA ARG A 269 -0.33 -8.68 23.31
C ARG A 269 0.52 -7.98 22.27
N LEU A 270 0.22 -8.24 20.99
CA LEU A 270 0.86 -7.63 19.83
C LEU A 270 -0.10 -6.63 19.18
N ARG A 271 0.34 -5.40 18.99
CA ARG A 271 -0.38 -4.36 18.26
C ARG A 271 0.42 -3.95 17.04
N SER A 272 -0.20 -4.01 15.86
CA SER A 272 0.43 -3.51 14.64
C SER A 272 -0.57 -2.95 13.64
N ASP A 273 -0.15 -1.92 12.89
CA ASP A 273 -0.91 -1.37 11.78
C ASP A 273 -0.84 -2.22 10.53
N ASP A 274 0.29 -2.87 10.27
CA ASP A 274 0.49 -3.79 9.16
C ASP A 274 0.81 -5.21 9.67
N GLY A 275 1.32 -6.09 8.80
CA GLY A 275 1.51 -7.49 9.14
C GLY A 275 2.63 -7.70 10.16
N ALA A 276 2.28 -8.32 11.30
CA ALA A 276 3.21 -8.68 12.37
C ALA A 276 3.02 -10.13 12.85
N ARG A 277 4.11 -10.79 13.20
CA ARG A 277 4.12 -12.17 13.70
C ARG A 277 5.15 -12.34 14.82
N MET A 278 4.77 -13.03 15.88
CA MET A 278 5.64 -13.32 17.02
C MET A 278 5.71 -14.82 17.29
N ILE A 279 6.92 -15.31 17.57
CA ILE A 279 7.25 -16.72 17.81
C ILE A 279 8.13 -16.81 19.07
N ILE A 280 7.78 -17.68 20.03
CA ILE A 280 8.49 -17.83 21.33
C ILE A 280 8.67 -19.30 21.77
N GLY A 281 9.87 -19.69 22.22
CA GLY A 281 10.25 -21.05 22.71
C GLY A 281 11.19 -21.82 21.78
N GLU A 282 11.50 -23.10 22.09
CA GLU A 282 12.45 -23.92 21.31
C GLU A 282 12.13 -24.01 19.79
N PRO A 283 13.16 -24.11 18.92
CA PRO A 283 13.08 -23.63 17.56
C PRO A 283 12.78 -24.77 16.59
N LEU A 284 11.69 -24.62 15.82
CA LEU A 284 11.46 -25.32 14.55
C LEU A 284 11.41 -26.86 14.68
N PRO A 285 10.99 -27.60 13.63
CA PRO A 285 11.25 -29.03 13.59
C PRO A 285 12.78 -29.25 13.59
N ARG A 286 13.31 -29.94 14.61
CA ARG A 286 14.72 -30.30 14.70
C ARG A 286 15.04 -31.48 13.81
N ILE A 287 16.17 -31.40 13.12
CA ILE A 287 16.73 -32.51 12.36
C ILE A 287 17.80 -33.21 13.20
N SER A 288 17.64 -34.51 13.41
CA SER A 288 18.65 -35.36 14.03
C SER A 288 19.12 -36.41 13.03
N VAL A 289 20.44 -36.50 12.81
CA VAL A 289 21.02 -37.48 11.89
C VAL A 289 21.22 -38.81 12.63
N LEU A 290 20.55 -39.87 12.16
CA LEU A 290 20.63 -41.21 12.76
C LEU A 290 21.78 -42.04 12.20
N GLY A 291 22.27 -41.74 10.99
CA GLY A 291 23.35 -42.49 10.34
C GLY A 291 23.32 -42.39 8.82
N GLU A 292 24.09 -43.26 8.15
CA GLU A 292 24.07 -43.44 6.69
C GLU A 292 23.17 -44.61 6.30
N ALA A 293 22.52 -44.48 5.15
CA ALA A 293 21.62 -45.46 4.55
C ALA A 293 21.79 -45.44 3.02
N SER A 294 21.48 -46.56 2.36
CA SER A 294 21.40 -46.58 0.91
C SER A 294 20.25 -45.69 0.42
N LEU A 295 20.46 -45.00 -0.70
CA LEU A 295 19.38 -44.26 -1.36
C LEU A 295 18.28 -45.24 -1.79
N PRO A 296 17.00 -44.90 -1.57
CA PRO A 296 15.90 -45.73 -2.05
C PRO A 296 15.96 -45.80 -3.59
N PRO A 297 15.72 -46.98 -4.20
CA PRO A 297 15.75 -47.11 -5.65
C PRO A 297 14.66 -46.23 -6.28
N ALA A 298 15.07 -45.29 -7.14
CA ALA A 298 14.13 -44.41 -7.82
C ALA A 298 13.27 -45.22 -8.79
N ARG A 299 11.95 -45.12 -8.65
CA ARG A 299 11.00 -45.80 -9.53
C ARG A 299 11.07 -45.18 -10.93
N ARG A 300 11.24 -46.01 -11.97
CA ARG A 300 11.24 -45.50 -13.34
C ARG A 300 9.85 -45.04 -13.76
N TYR A 301 9.79 -43.82 -14.27
CA TYR A 301 8.58 -43.16 -14.71
C TYR A 301 8.63 -42.96 -16.22
N PHE A 302 7.65 -43.52 -16.94
CA PHE A 302 7.57 -43.40 -18.40
C PHE A 302 6.80 -42.14 -18.78
N ILE A 303 7.45 -41.29 -19.57
CA ILE A 303 6.82 -40.07 -20.10
C ILE A 303 5.60 -40.47 -20.96
N GLY A 304 4.42 -39.98 -20.59
CA GLY A 304 3.13 -40.35 -21.19
C GLY A 304 2.27 -41.34 -20.37
N GLN A 305 2.81 -41.90 -19.28
CA GLN A 305 2.05 -42.78 -18.38
C GLN A 305 1.07 -41.99 -17.49
N ALA A 306 -0.18 -42.44 -17.36
CA ALA A 306 -1.12 -41.87 -16.39
C ALA A 306 -0.64 -42.12 -14.96
N VAL A 307 -0.56 -41.07 -14.13
CA VAL A 307 -0.14 -41.17 -12.72
C VAL A 307 -1.35 -41.43 -11.84
N GLY A 308 -1.56 -42.66 -11.38
CA GLY A 308 -2.57 -42.93 -10.35
C GLY A 308 -2.18 -42.34 -8.98
N GLU A 309 -3.11 -42.26 -8.03
CA GLU A 309 -2.82 -41.78 -6.66
C GLU A 309 -1.72 -42.60 -5.96
N ARG A 310 -1.55 -43.89 -6.32
CA ARG A 310 -0.49 -44.76 -5.80
C ARG A 310 0.91 -44.50 -6.38
N ASP A 311 0.99 -43.79 -7.50
CA ASP A 311 2.25 -43.46 -8.18
C ASP A 311 2.67 -42.00 -7.94
N ALA A 312 1.86 -41.25 -7.18
CA ALA A 312 2.09 -39.89 -6.78
C ALA A 312 2.95 -39.84 -5.50
N TYR A 313 3.85 -38.88 -5.43
CA TYR A 313 4.72 -38.60 -4.29
C TYR A 313 5.61 -39.78 -3.93
N VAL A 314 6.19 -40.37 -4.97
CA VAL A 314 7.20 -41.43 -4.87
C VAL A 314 8.50 -40.89 -5.42
N TRP A 315 9.61 -41.32 -4.85
CA TRP A 315 10.93 -41.06 -5.41
C TRP A 315 11.06 -41.76 -6.77
N ALA A 316 11.15 -40.97 -7.84
CA ALA A 316 11.03 -41.43 -9.21
C ALA A 316 12.09 -40.81 -10.13
N SER A 317 12.41 -41.51 -11.22
CA SER A 317 13.33 -41.04 -12.26
C SER A 317 12.67 -41.15 -13.64
N ALA A 318 12.89 -40.16 -14.49
CA ALA A 318 12.36 -40.13 -15.85
C ALA A 318 13.44 -39.72 -16.86
N ASP A 319 13.46 -40.40 -18.00
CA ASP A 319 14.39 -40.14 -19.10
C ASP A 319 13.62 -39.51 -20.27
N GLY A 320 14.11 -38.41 -20.82
CA GLY A 320 13.47 -37.76 -21.96
C GLY A 320 14.33 -36.71 -22.64
N ASP A 321 13.92 -36.32 -23.84
CA ASP A 321 14.53 -35.25 -24.63
C ASP A 321 13.98 -33.90 -24.13
N VAL A 322 14.87 -32.96 -23.81
CA VAL A 322 14.46 -31.64 -23.32
C VAL A 322 13.91 -30.80 -24.48
N ALA A 323 12.61 -30.59 -24.51
CA ALA A 323 11.93 -29.81 -25.53
C ALA A 323 11.89 -28.31 -25.21
N ARG A 324 11.87 -27.97 -23.90
CA ARG A 324 11.83 -26.60 -23.42
C ARG A 324 12.58 -26.48 -22.10
N VAL A 325 13.28 -25.36 -21.93
CA VAL A 325 13.93 -24.96 -20.68
C VAL A 325 13.51 -23.54 -20.37
N GLU A 326 13.03 -23.29 -19.16
CA GLU A 326 12.73 -21.95 -18.67
C GLU A 326 13.33 -21.76 -17.28
N VAL A 327 14.11 -20.70 -17.09
CA VAL A 327 14.76 -20.40 -15.81
C VAL A 327 14.17 -19.10 -15.27
N ARG A 328 13.62 -19.13 -14.05
CA ARG A 328 13.07 -17.98 -13.34
C ARG A 328 13.47 -18.04 -11.88
N GLU A 329 14.05 -16.96 -11.33
CA GLU A 329 14.26 -16.78 -9.89
C GLU A 329 14.89 -17.99 -9.14
N GLY A 330 15.90 -18.65 -9.74
CA GLY A 330 16.57 -19.81 -9.14
C GLY A 330 15.82 -21.14 -9.25
N ARG A 331 14.76 -21.19 -10.06
CA ARG A 331 14.00 -22.38 -10.46
C ARG A 331 14.20 -22.64 -11.95
N MET A 332 14.33 -23.91 -12.30
CA MET A 332 14.40 -24.38 -13.68
C MET A 332 13.20 -25.27 -13.98
N GLU A 333 12.40 -24.88 -14.96
CA GLU A 333 11.31 -25.68 -15.49
C GLU A 333 11.74 -26.33 -16.81
N LEU A 334 11.55 -27.63 -16.93
CA LEU A 334 11.88 -28.42 -18.10
C LEU A 334 10.63 -29.12 -18.63
N GLU A 335 10.46 -29.13 -19.93
CA GLU A 335 9.50 -30.02 -20.61
C GLU A 335 10.28 -31.18 -21.23
N LEU A 336 10.12 -32.38 -20.67
CA LEU A 336 10.70 -33.59 -21.24
C LEU A 336 9.70 -34.24 -22.20
N ARG A 337 10.18 -34.63 -23.38
CA ARG A 337 9.41 -35.40 -24.37
C ARG A 337 10.01 -36.79 -24.52
N SER A 338 9.13 -37.74 -24.83
CA SER A 338 9.51 -39.08 -25.26
C SER A 338 9.23 -39.25 -26.75
N ARG A 339 9.92 -40.19 -27.39
CA ARG A 339 9.71 -40.59 -28.79
C ARG A 339 8.27 -41.05 -29.10
N ARG A 340 7.45 -41.34 -28.08
CA ARG A 340 6.03 -41.77 -28.18
C ARG A 340 5.03 -40.64 -27.87
N GLU A 341 5.36 -39.39 -28.20
CA GLU A 341 4.51 -38.18 -28.02
C GLU A 341 4.12 -37.75 -26.59
N GLY A 342 4.47 -38.52 -25.56
CA GLY A 342 4.25 -38.12 -24.16
C GLY A 342 5.05 -36.87 -23.77
N ARG A 343 4.50 -36.11 -22.80
CA ARG A 343 5.15 -34.95 -22.16
C ARG A 343 5.22 -35.16 -20.65
N LEU A 344 6.31 -34.70 -20.03
CA LEU A 344 6.49 -34.69 -18.58
C LEU A 344 7.03 -33.31 -18.19
N LEU A 345 6.33 -32.64 -17.29
CA LEU A 345 6.81 -31.37 -16.75
C LEU A 345 7.72 -31.64 -15.56
N VAL A 346 8.87 -30.99 -15.54
CA VAL A 346 9.85 -31.13 -14.47
C VAL A 346 10.16 -29.75 -13.90
N GLU A 347 10.21 -29.68 -12.58
CA GLU A 347 10.60 -28.49 -11.83
C GLU A 347 11.83 -28.84 -10.99
N ILE A 348 12.91 -28.08 -11.14
CA ILE A 348 14.13 -28.22 -10.34
C ILE A 348 14.35 -26.93 -9.56
N LEU A 349 14.33 -27.04 -8.23
CA LEU A 349 14.62 -25.94 -7.32
C LEU A 349 16.12 -25.84 -7.07
N GLY A 350 16.71 -24.65 -7.30
CA GLY A 350 18.11 -24.37 -6.97
C GLY A 350 19.12 -24.69 -8.07
N ALA A 351 18.68 -24.79 -9.33
CA ALA A 351 19.55 -25.02 -10.48
C ALA A 351 20.19 -23.71 -10.96
N ARG A 352 21.23 -23.23 -10.26
CA ARG A 352 21.86 -21.92 -10.55
C ARG A 352 23.03 -22.01 -11.53
N SER A 353 23.59 -23.20 -11.78
CA SER A 353 24.84 -23.35 -12.56
C SER A 353 24.69 -23.83 -14.01
N LEU A 354 23.56 -24.43 -14.41
CA LEU A 354 23.43 -25.08 -15.73
C LEU A 354 22.96 -24.11 -16.83
N PRO A 355 23.75 -23.90 -17.91
CA PRO A 355 23.32 -23.10 -19.06
C PRO A 355 22.11 -23.75 -19.74
N SER A 356 21.02 -23.00 -19.94
CA SER A 356 19.81 -23.50 -20.60
C SER A 356 20.06 -24.01 -22.02
N SER A 357 21.04 -23.42 -22.72
CA SER A 357 21.51 -23.85 -24.05
C SER A 357 22.14 -25.23 -24.07
N LEU A 358 22.74 -25.66 -22.95
CA LEU A 358 23.34 -26.99 -22.82
C LEU A 358 22.28 -28.08 -22.64
N LEU A 359 21.10 -27.74 -22.10
CA LEU A 359 20.05 -28.72 -21.81
C LEU A 359 19.11 -28.95 -22.99
N LEU A 360 18.83 -27.92 -23.78
CA LEU A 360 17.86 -27.98 -24.88
C LEU A 360 18.24 -29.03 -25.93
N LYS A 361 17.26 -29.81 -26.41
CA LYS A 361 17.39 -30.94 -27.37
C LYS A 361 18.20 -32.14 -26.88
N ASN A 362 18.90 -32.03 -25.74
CA ASN A 362 19.66 -33.14 -25.19
C ASN A 362 18.75 -34.08 -24.40
N LYS A 363 19.14 -35.35 -24.33
CA LYS A 363 18.45 -36.35 -23.54
C LYS A 363 18.96 -36.32 -22.12
N VAL A 364 18.05 -36.17 -21.16
CA VAL A 364 18.38 -36.10 -19.74
C VAL A 364 17.58 -37.13 -18.94
N ARG A 365 18.14 -37.53 -17.81
CA ARG A 365 17.46 -38.22 -16.72
C ARG A 365 17.23 -37.22 -15.61
N VAL A 366 15.99 -37.08 -15.15
CA VAL A 366 15.69 -36.29 -13.95
C VAL A 366 15.17 -37.23 -12.88
N THR A 367 15.70 -37.09 -11.67
CA THR A 367 15.28 -37.81 -10.47
C THR A 367 14.68 -36.84 -9.46
N GLY A 368 13.48 -37.15 -8.97
CA GLY A 368 12.71 -36.27 -8.10
C GLY A 368 11.49 -36.97 -7.52
N VAL A 369 10.59 -36.19 -6.91
CA VAL A 369 9.32 -36.67 -6.37
C VAL A 369 8.25 -36.52 -7.43
N SER A 370 7.56 -37.62 -7.76
CA SER A 370 6.41 -37.58 -8.68
C SER A 370 5.25 -36.80 -8.06
N ARG A 371 4.49 -36.05 -8.87
CA ARG A 371 3.30 -35.33 -8.44
C ARG A 371 2.18 -35.48 -9.47
N VAL A 372 0.96 -35.34 -8.97
CA VAL A 372 -0.25 -35.29 -9.80
C VAL A 372 -0.67 -33.84 -9.90
N VAL A 373 -0.73 -33.33 -11.13
CA VAL A 373 -1.29 -32.02 -11.43
C VAL A 373 -2.58 -32.25 -12.22
N LEU A 374 -3.70 -31.80 -11.66
CA LEU A 374 -5.00 -31.88 -12.33
C LEU A 374 -5.12 -30.71 -13.30
N ALA A 375 -5.49 -30.99 -14.56
CA ALA A 375 -5.90 -29.94 -15.49
C ALA A 375 -7.18 -29.28 -14.96
N PRO A 376 -7.35 -27.96 -15.11
CA PRO A 376 -8.66 -27.35 -14.95
C PRO A 376 -9.60 -27.88 -16.06
N GLY A 377 -10.47 -28.85 -15.74
CA GLY A 377 -11.59 -29.26 -16.60
C GLY A 377 -11.52 -30.59 -17.38
N GLY A 378 -10.58 -31.51 -17.09
CA GLY A 378 -10.51 -32.81 -17.79
C GLY A 378 -9.47 -33.77 -17.21
N PRO A 379 -9.41 -35.06 -17.63
CA PRO A 379 -8.76 -36.14 -16.88
C PRO A 379 -7.24 -35.96 -16.79
N GLN A 380 -6.64 -36.59 -15.77
CA GLN A 380 -5.23 -36.54 -15.36
C GLN A 380 -4.24 -36.07 -16.43
N ILE A 381 -3.54 -34.97 -16.16
CA ILE A 381 -2.37 -34.59 -16.97
C ILE A 381 -1.22 -35.54 -16.63
N PHE A 382 -0.53 -35.94 -17.69
CA PHE A 382 0.78 -36.57 -17.73
C PHE A 382 1.73 -36.01 -16.66
N GLY A 383 2.53 -36.88 -16.05
CA GLY A 383 3.18 -36.64 -14.76
C GLY A 383 3.94 -35.32 -14.59
N TYR A 384 4.10 -34.94 -13.34
CA TYR A 384 4.92 -33.83 -12.89
C TYR A 384 6.03 -34.36 -11.98
N LEU A 385 7.27 -33.88 -12.13
CA LEU A 385 8.38 -34.25 -11.26
C LEU A 385 8.96 -33.00 -10.58
N SER A 386 8.91 -32.94 -9.25
CA SER A 386 9.61 -31.91 -8.47
C SER A 386 10.95 -32.44 -8.00
N ALA A 387 12.02 -31.71 -8.22
CA ALA A 387 13.34 -32.07 -7.74
C ALA A 387 14.04 -30.87 -7.09
N VAL A 388 15.07 -31.16 -6.30
CA VAL A 388 15.82 -30.17 -5.51
C VAL A 388 17.30 -30.37 -5.78
N GLY A 389 18.00 -29.28 -6.04
CA GLY A 389 19.44 -29.26 -6.28
C GLY A 389 19.86 -29.71 -7.68
N GLU A 390 21.11 -29.44 -8.01
CA GLU A 390 21.68 -29.68 -9.35
C GLU A 390 21.92 -31.17 -9.63
N GLY A 391 22.13 -31.98 -8.57
CA GLY A 391 22.28 -33.44 -8.68
C GLY A 391 21.00 -34.20 -9.07
N ALA A 392 19.87 -33.50 -9.23
CA ALA A 392 18.61 -34.08 -9.68
C ALA A 392 18.57 -34.38 -11.18
N LEU A 393 19.36 -33.67 -11.98
CA LEU A 393 19.39 -33.80 -13.43
C LEU A 393 20.69 -34.48 -13.85
N GLN A 394 20.63 -35.41 -14.80
CA GLN A 394 21.79 -36.07 -15.37
C GLN A 394 21.67 -36.05 -16.89
N MET A 395 22.70 -35.59 -17.61
CA MET A 395 22.72 -35.68 -19.06
C MET A 395 23.05 -37.11 -19.51
N LEU A 396 22.23 -37.68 -20.39
CA LEU A 396 22.41 -39.03 -20.93
C LEU A 396 23.00 -39.01 -22.33
N GLU A 397 22.53 -38.10 -23.19
CA GLU A 397 22.93 -38.03 -24.60
C GLU A 397 22.88 -36.58 -25.08
N ALA A 398 23.95 -36.13 -25.75
CA ALA A 398 23.97 -34.84 -26.43
C ALA A 398 23.49 -35.02 -27.89
N ALA A 399 22.55 -34.21 -28.33
CA ALA A 399 22.09 -34.17 -29.70
C ALA A 399 23.26 -33.78 -30.63
N PRO A 400 23.42 -34.45 -31.80
CA PRO A 400 24.48 -34.13 -32.76
C PRO A 400 24.53 -32.64 -33.13
N GLU A 401 23.36 -32.02 -33.25
CA GLU A 401 23.16 -30.60 -33.55
C GLU A 401 23.78 -29.66 -32.50
N VAL A 402 23.77 -30.05 -31.22
CA VAL A 402 24.37 -29.24 -30.14
C VAL A 402 25.90 -29.32 -30.21
N LEU A 403 26.44 -30.48 -30.61
CA LEU A 403 27.88 -30.66 -30.77
C LEU A 403 28.44 -29.91 -31.99
N THR A 404 27.65 -29.73 -33.05
CA THR A 404 28.06 -28.99 -34.25
C THR A 404 28.12 -27.48 -34.04
N VAL A 405 27.33 -26.93 -33.10
CA VAL A 405 27.29 -25.48 -32.81
C VAL A 405 28.53 -25.00 -32.03
N HIS A 406 29.19 -25.90 -31.31
CA HIS A 406 30.40 -25.60 -30.53
C HIS A 406 31.65 -26.16 -31.24
N PRO A 407 32.56 -25.31 -31.76
CA PRO A 407 33.77 -25.78 -32.43
C PRO A 407 34.71 -26.48 -31.44
N LEU A 408 35.45 -27.48 -31.94
CA LEU A 408 36.46 -28.17 -31.16
C LEU A 408 37.54 -27.19 -30.71
N THR A 409 37.71 -27.06 -29.40
CA THR A 409 38.73 -26.20 -28.79
C THR A 409 39.89 -27.06 -28.31
N ARG A 410 41.12 -26.65 -28.63
CA ARG A 410 42.33 -27.34 -28.16
C ARG A 410 42.56 -27.01 -26.69
N ILE A 411 42.96 -28.00 -25.90
CA ILE A 411 43.09 -27.82 -24.45
C ILE A 411 44.15 -26.77 -24.09
N GLY A 412 45.23 -26.68 -24.86
CA GLY A 412 46.29 -25.68 -24.67
C GLY A 412 45.86 -24.22 -24.92
N ASP A 413 44.81 -24.00 -25.71
CA ASP A 413 44.31 -22.64 -26.04
C ASP A 413 43.36 -22.10 -24.95
N LEU A 414 42.84 -22.97 -24.07
CA LEU A 414 41.83 -22.63 -23.06
C LEU A 414 42.28 -21.59 -22.00
N PRO A 415 43.50 -21.64 -21.44
CA PRO A 415 43.90 -20.68 -20.40
C PRO A 415 43.92 -19.23 -20.93
N LEU A 416 44.25 -19.05 -22.21
CA LEU A 416 44.24 -17.74 -22.87
C LEU A 416 42.81 -17.25 -23.11
N ILE A 417 41.93 -18.13 -23.60
CA ILE A 417 40.53 -17.82 -23.94
C ILE A 417 39.67 -17.58 -22.68
N ALA A 418 39.99 -18.26 -21.58
CA ALA A 418 39.31 -18.09 -20.29
C ALA A 418 39.66 -16.75 -19.61
N ALA A 419 40.87 -16.24 -19.80
CA ALA A 419 41.32 -14.96 -19.25
C ALA A 419 40.64 -13.72 -19.86
N GLU A 420 39.98 -13.84 -21.03
CA GLU A 420 39.29 -12.75 -21.73
C GLU A 420 37.87 -12.44 -21.20
N GLY A 421 37.47 -12.98 -20.04
CA GLY A 421 36.16 -12.68 -19.42
C GLY A 421 34.98 -13.48 -19.96
N ASN A 422 35.23 -14.68 -20.52
CA ASN A 422 34.22 -15.56 -21.12
C ASN A 422 33.57 -16.52 -20.09
N GLU A 423 33.10 -16.02 -18.94
CA GLU A 423 32.36 -16.85 -17.98
C GLU A 423 31.06 -17.39 -18.61
N GLY A 424 30.83 -18.71 -18.52
CA GLY A 424 29.64 -19.37 -19.05
C GLY A 424 29.68 -19.78 -20.53
N ARG A 425 30.78 -19.55 -21.25
CA ARG A 425 30.97 -20.09 -22.61
C ARG A 425 31.17 -21.60 -22.59
N ILE A 426 30.44 -22.32 -23.44
CA ILE A 426 30.56 -23.77 -23.60
C ILE A 426 31.65 -24.09 -24.63
N PHE A 427 32.60 -24.93 -24.23
CA PHE A 427 33.70 -25.45 -25.01
C PHE A 427 33.48 -26.92 -25.32
N ARG A 428 33.68 -27.30 -26.58
CA ARG A 428 33.75 -28.70 -27.00
C ARG A 428 35.20 -29.15 -26.98
N LEU A 429 35.51 -30.15 -26.17
CA LEU A 429 36.86 -30.63 -25.95
C LEU A 429 36.95 -32.12 -26.26
N VAL A 430 38.10 -32.53 -26.80
CA VAL A 430 38.43 -33.94 -27.02
C VAL A 430 39.78 -34.21 -26.38
N GLY A 431 39.86 -35.27 -25.58
CA GLY A 431 41.10 -35.67 -24.94
C GLY A 431 40.98 -37.01 -24.26
N ARG A 432 42.11 -37.54 -23.81
CA ARG A 432 42.17 -38.73 -22.97
C ARG A 432 41.80 -38.36 -21.54
N LEU A 433 40.81 -39.05 -20.98
CA LEU A 433 40.34 -38.84 -19.62
C LEU A 433 41.18 -39.65 -18.63
N GLU A 434 41.84 -39.01 -17.69
CA GLU A 434 42.68 -39.64 -16.67
C GLU A 434 42.16 -39.32 -15.27
N ALA A 435 42.20 -40.32 -14.37
CA ALA A 435 41.83 -40.11 -12.97
C ALA A 435 43.01 -39.50 -12.21
N VAL A 436 42.77 -38.38 -11.52
CA VAL A 436 43.76 -37.79 -10.61
C VAL A 436 43.68 -38.51 -9.27
N ARG A 437 44.82 -38.93 -8.71
CA ARG A 437 44.87 -39.57 -7.39
C ARG A 437 44.56 -38.51 -6.33
N GLU A 438 43.40 -38.65 -5.70
CA GLU A 438 42.79 -37.83 -4.63
C GLU A 438 41.94 -36.62 -5.10
N GLY A 439 40.62 -36.73 -4.89
CA GLY A 439 39.63 -35.67 -5.15
C GLY A 439 38.83 -35.91 -6.43
N ALA A 440 37.55 -35.51 -6.45
CA ALA A 440 36.56 -35.81 -7.51
C ALA A 440 36.86 -35.23 -8.91
N ASN A 441 38.08 -34.74 -9.15
CA ASN A 441 38.50 -34.08 -10.37
C ASN A 441 39.19 -35.06 -11.34
N LEU A 442 38.96 -34.86 -12.62
CA LEU A 442 39.53 -35.66 -13.71
C LEU A 442 40.46 -34.79 -14.53
N ALA A 443 41.54 -35.36 -15.06
CA ALA A 443 42.37 -34.67 -16.04
C ALA A 443 41.89 -35.05 -17.44
N LEU A 444 41.67 -34.05 -18.29
CA LEU A 444 41.51 -34.26 -19.72
C LEU A 444 42.78 -33.77 -20.42
N ALA A 445 43.42 -34.64 -21.19
CA ALA A 445 44.67 -34.32 -21.89
C ALA A 445 44.56 -34.58 -23.39
N ASP A 446 45.04 -33.65 -24.20
CA ASP A 446 45.22 -33.80 -25.64
C ASP A 446 46.70 -33.54 -26.01
N ALA A 447 47.02 -33.48 -27.30
CA ALA A 447 48.39 -33.22 -27.76
C ALA A 447 48.90 -31.79 -27.46
N THR A 448 48.02 -30.88 -27.04
CA THR A 448 48.30 -29.46 -26.80
C THR A 448 48.33 -29.06 -25.32
N GLY A 449 47.81 -29.89 -24.42
CA GLY A 449 47.88 -29.66 -22.99
C GLY A 449 46.98 -30.58 -22.16
N SER A 450 47.03 -30.39 -20.83
CA SER A 450 46.18 -31.08 -19.86
C SER A 450 45.43 -30.06 -19.00
N ILE A 451 44.14 -30.28 -18.78
CA ILE A 451 43.32 -29.43 -17.90
C ILE A 451 42.55 -30.26 -16.89
N LEU A 452 42.36 -29.70 -15.69
CA LEU A 452 41.51 -30.27 -14.67
C LEU A 452 40.05 -29.97 -14.98
N ILE A 453 39.25 -31.02 -15.00
CA ILE A 453 37.81 -30.98 -15.13
C ILE A 453 37.21 -31.41 -13.80
N ALA A 454 36.36 -30.57 -13.24
CA ALA A 454 35.44 -30.91 -12.17
C ALA A 454 34.12 -31.38 -12.82
N PRO A 455 33.90 -32.69 -12.98
CA PRO A 455 32.69 -33.18 -13.61
C PRO A 455 31.49 -32.97 -12.67
N GLN A 456 30.37 -32.46 -13.19
CA GLN A 456 29.14 -32.37 -12.39
C GLN A 456 28.59 -33.74 -12.01
N PHE A 457 28.91 -34.76 -12.81
CA PHE A 457 28.51 -36.15 -12.63
C PHE A 457 29.71 -37.07 -12.82
N ALA A 458 29.87 -38.07 -11.95
CA ALA A 458 30.91 -39.08 -12.15
C ALA A 458 30.71 -39.77 -13.50
N PRO A 459 31.68 -39.71 -14.45
CA PRO A 459 31.55 -40.41 -15.71
C PRO A 459 31.55 -41.92 -15.48
N ALA A 460 30.99 -42.67 -16.43
CA ALA A 460 31.07 -44.13 -16.37
C ALA A 460 32.53 -44.57 -16.23
N ARG A 461 32.83 -45.49 -15.30
CA ARG A 461 34.20 -45.99 -15.08
C ARG A 461 34.87 -46.50 -16.36
N SER A 462 34.08 -46.94 -17.34
CA SER A 462 34.53 -47.38 -18.67
C SER A 462 35.11 -46.27 -19.55
N LEU A 463 34.88 -45.00 -19.23
CA LEU A 463 35.39 -43.85 -19.98
C LEU A 463 36.77 -43.39 -19.50
N VAL A 464 37.12 -43.68 -18.24
CA VAL A 464 38.43 -43.37 -17.68
C VAL A 464 39.50 -44.19 -18.40
N GLY A 465 40.54 -43.53 -18.90
CA GLY A 465 41.63 -44.09 -19.70
C GLY A 465 41.39 -44.11 -21.20
N THR A 466 40.21 -43.67 -21.67
CA THR A 466 39.82 -43.62 -23.10
C THR A 466 39.80 -42.19 -23.64
N GLU A 467 39.82 -42.05 -24.96
CA GLU A 467 39.61 -40.75 -25.63
C GLU A 467 38.11 -40.42 -25.61
N VAL A 468 37.79 -39.29 -24.99
CA VAL A 468 36.43 -38.82 -24.78
C VAL A 468 36.22 -37.46 -25.41
N GLU A 469 34.98 -37.19 -25.76
CA GLU A 469 34.48 -35.89 -26.17
C GLU A 469 33.55 -35.35 -25.09
N THR A 470 33.74 -34.09 -24.72
CA THR A 470 33.01 -33.43 -23.64
C THR A 470 32.61 -32.00 -23.98
N LEU A 471 31.50 -31.54 -23.40
CA LEU A 471 31.09 -30.13 -23.37
C LEU A 471 31.31 -29.61 -21.94
N ALA A 472 32.13 -28.57 -21.82
CA ALA A 472 32.52 -27.98 -20.54
C ALA A 472 32.48 -26.45 -20.59
N TYR A 473 32.30 -25.79 -19.46
CA TYR A 473 32.39 -24.33 -19.35
C TYR A 473 33.38 -23.94 -18.25
N CYS A 474 33.97 -22.75 -18.37
CA CYS A 474 34.95 -22.27 -17.41
C CYS A 474 34.27 -21.70 -16.17
N ARG A 475 34.85 -22.01 -14.99
CA ARG A 475 34.49 -21.43 -13.71
C ARG A 475 35.75 -21.02 -12.94
N PRO A 476 35.76 -19.85 -12.29
CA PRO A 476 36.87 -19.47 -11.42
C PRO A 476 36.84 -20.33 -10.14
N GLU A 477 37.95 -21.02 -9.84
CA GLU A 477 38.09 -21.80 -8.60
C GLU A 477 39.49 -21.57 -8.00
N ASN A 478 39.57 -21.00 -6.80
CA ASN A 478 40.83 -20.78 -6.05
C ASN A 478 41.97 -20.09 -6.83
N GLY A 479 41.65 -19.15 -7.73
CA GLY A 479 42.65 -18.41 -8.52
C GLY A 479 43.17 -19.16 -9.76
N VAL A 480 42.60 -20.33 -10.09
CA VAL A 480 42.85 -21.08 -11.32
C VAL A 480 41.52 -21.29 -12.05
N TRP A 481 41.54 -21.29 -13.39
CA TRP A 481 40.36 -21.64 -14.17
C TRP A 481 40.16 -23.16 -14.15
N ALA A 482 39.06 -23.60 -13.54
CA ALA A 482 38.62 -24.98 -13.60
C ALA A 482 37.52 -25.13 -14.68
N LEU A 483 37.49 -26.28 -15.34
CA LEU A 483 36.40 -26.61 -16.25
C LEU A 483 35.33 -27.41 -15.53
N GLU A 484 34.09 -27.00 -15.69
CA GLU A 484 32.93 -27.75 -15.21
C GLU A 484 32.27 -28.44 -16.42
N ALA A 485 32.18 -29.77 -16.39
CA ALA A 485 31.70 -30.57 -17.52
C ALA A 485 30.33 -31.20 -17.25
N GLY A 486 29.43 -31.10 -18.24
CA GLY A 486 28.07 -31.64 -18.18
C GLY A 486 27.89 -32.99 -18.89
N PHE A 487 28.83 -33.41 -19.74
CA PHE A 487 28.68 -34.60 -20.59
C PHE A 487 30.03 -35.22 -21.00
N PHE A 488 30.12 -36.55 -21.01
CA PHE A 488 31.25 -37.29 -21.58
C PHE A 488 30.75 -38.42 -22.49
N ARG A 489 31.29 -38.52 -23.70
CA ARG A 489 31.11 -39.70 -24.55
C ARG A 489 32.43 -40.22 -25.08
N ARG A 490 32.50 -41.52 -25.35
CA ARG A 490 33.61 -42.11 -26.09
C ARG A 490 33.59 -41.61 -27.54
N ARG A 491 34.73 -41.20 -28.07
CA ARG A 491 34.82 -40.73 -29.46
C ARG A 491 34.47 -41.87 -30.43
N PRO A 492 33.51 -41.70 -31.37
CA PRO A 492 33.25 -42.67 -32.42
C PRO A 492 34.46 -42.76 -33.37
N ARG A 493 34.86 -43.98 -33.74
CA ARG A 493 36.02 -44.24 -34.58
C ARG A 493 35.63 -44.18 -36.08
N ALA A 494 35.17 -43.03 -36.57
CA ALA A 494 35.07 -42.68 -37.99
C ALA A 494 34.47 -41.27 -38.14
N GLU A 495 35.30 -40.30 -38.51
CA GLU A 495 34.99 -39.13 -39.35
C GLU A 495 36.24 -38.24 -39.35
N VAL A 496 37.10 -38.50 -40.33
CA VAL A 496 38.24 -37.64 -40.67
C VAL A 496 37.67 -36.55 -41.58
N GLY A 497 37.32 -35.42 -41.00
CA GLY A 497 37.23 -34.15 -41.71
C GLY A 497 38.39 -33.29 -41.25
N GLU A 498 39.46 -33.25 -42.05
CA GLU A 498 40.57 -32.32 -41.86
C GLU A 498 40.05 -30.88 -41.82
N VAL A 499 40.46 -30.13 -40.79
CA VAL A 499 40.32 -28.67 -40.74
C VAL A 499 41.42 -28.06 -41.62
N PRO A 500 41.13 -27.31 -42.70
CA PRO A 500 42.16 -26.61 -43.43
C PRO A 500 42.57 -25.31 -42.73
N GLN A 501 43.82 -24.96 -42.95
CA GLN A 501 44.56 -23.80 -42.46
C GLN A 501 43.94 -22.45 -42.85
N ASN A 502 44.10 -21.46 -41.96
CA ASN A 502 44.10 -20.01 -42.20
C ASN A 502 43.10 -19.42 -43.22
N GLY A 503 42.03 -18.79 -42.72
CA GLY A 503 41.34 -17.68 -43.39
C GLY A 503 40.33 -18.04 -44.48
N LEU A 504 40.18 -19.31 -44.85
CA LEU A 504 39.18 -19.78 -45.82
C LEU A 504 37.86 -20.11 -45.10
N LEU A 505 36.77 -19.47 -45.51
CA LEU A 505 35.42 -19.77 -45.00
C LEU A 505 34.86 -21.00 -45.73
N THR A 506 34.30 -21.95 -44.98
CA THR A 506 33.91 -23.27 -45.53
C THR A 506 32.43 -23.60 -45.41
N THR A 507 31.68 -22.80 -44.64
CA THR A 507 30.23 -22.96 -44.49
C THR A 507 29.46 -21.68 -44.81
N ALA A 508 28.22 -21.81 -45.25
CA ALA A 508 27.30 -20.71 -45.52
C ALA A 508 27.01 -19.92 -44.24
N GLU A 509 26.87 -20.58 -43.09
CA GLU A 509 26.66 -19.93 -41.80
C GLU A 509 27.82 -19.02 -41.39
N GLU A 510 29.08 -19.44 -41.60
CA GLU A 510 30.26 -18.60 -41.32
C GLU A 510 30.22 -17.29 -42.10
N ILE A 511 29.78 -17.33 -43.36
CA ILE A 511 29.66 -16.14 -44.21
C ILE A 511 28.51 -15.24 -43.75
N LEU A 512 27.35 -15.82 -43.41
CA LEU A 512 26.17 -15.06 -42.97
C LEU A 512 26.34 -14.41 -41.59
N ARG A 513 27.26 -14.90 -40.75
CA ARG A 513 27.60 -14.27 -39.45
C ARG A 513 28.50 -13.03 -39.59
N LEU A 514 29.07 -12.77 -40.77
CA LEU A 514 29.93 -11.60 -40.98
C LEU A 514 29.11 -10.31 -40.92
N LYS A 515 29.67 -9.28 -40.27
CA LYS A 515 29.12 -7.93 -40.38
C LYS A 515 29.31 -7.41 -41.82
N PRO A 516 28.46 -6.48 -42.32
CA PRO A 516 28.59 -5.96 -43.69
C PRO A 516 30.01 -5.44 -44.02
N ALA A 517 30.66 -4.74 -43.08
CA ALA A 517 32.02 -4.24 -43.25
C ALA A 517 33.09 -5.34 -43.32
N GLU A 518 32.85 -6.51 -42.72
CA GLU A 518 33.75 -7.67 -42.77
C GLU A 518 33.52 -8.50 -44.03
N ALA A 519 32.26 -8.69 -44.43
CA ALA A 519 31.90 -9.29 -45.70
C ALA A 519 32.42 -8.47 -46.88
N GLY A 520 32.47 -7.14 -46.77
CA GLY A 520 33.09 -6.24 -47.77
C GLY A 520 34.59 -6.39 -47.95
N ARG A 521 35.30 -7.15 -47.11
CA ARG A 521 36.75 -7.41 -47.23
C ARG A 521 37.09 -8.53 -48.21
N ALA A 522 36.11 -9.06 -48.96
CA ALA A 522 36.31 -10.10 -49.96
C ALA A 522 37.06 -11.34 -49.42
N ARG A 523 36.58 -11.89 -48.30
CA ARG A 523 37.20 -13.07 -47.69
C ARG A 523 37.01 -14.28 -48.60
N PRO A 524 38.06 -15.09 -48.83
CA PRO A 524 37.95 -16.28 -49.67
C PRO A 524 37.05 -17.31 -48.98
N ALA A 525 36.18 -17.95 -49.76
CA ALA A 525 35.32 -19.02 -49.29
C ALA A 525 35.22 -20.15 -50.31
N ARG A 526 35.06 -21.37 -49.81
CA ARG A 526 34.82 -22.58 -50.59
C ARG A 526 33.68 -23.36 -49.96
N LEU A 527 32.55 -23.46 -50.64
CA LEU A 527 31.35 -24.13 -50.14
C LEU A 527 31.03 -25.35 -50.97
N LEU A 528 30.39 -26.33 -50.34
CA LEU A 528 29.83 -27.52 -50.97
C LEU A 528 28.36 -27.60 -50.59
N GLY A 529 27.48 -27.60 -51.58
CA GLY A 529 26.04 -27.62 -51.32
C GLY A 529 25.20 -27.85 -52.56
N VAL A 530 23.88 -27.86 -52.36
CA VAL A 530 22.88 -28.14 -53.39
C VAL A 530 22.25 -26.83 -53.85
N ILE A 531 22.07 -26.67 -55.16
CA ILE A 531 21.36 -25.52 -55.72
C ILE A 531 19.87 -25.67 -55.43
N THR A 532 19.29 -24.73 -54.68
CA THR A 532 17.88 -24.77 -54.25
C THR A 532 16.99 -23.81 -55.04
N CYS A 533 17.56 -22.77 -55.65
CA CYS A 533 16.83 -21.83 -56.49
C CYS A 533 17.74 -21.22 -57.57
N LEU A 534 17.16 -20.94 -58.75
CA LEU A 534 17.81 -20.31 -59.90
C LEU A 534 16.92 -19.22 -60.47
N TRP A 535 17.51 -18.14 -60.98
CA TRP A 535 16.80 -17.08 -61.73
C TRP A 535 17.25 -17.08 -63.20
N PRO A 536 16.49 -17.71 -64.11
CA PRO A 536 16.89 -17.83 -65.52
C PRO A 536 16.87 -16.50 -66.28
N ASP A 537 15.95 -15.59 -65.91
CA ASP A 537 15.73 -14.32 -66.61
C ASP A 537 16.67 -13.19 -66.12
N TYR A 538 17.40 -13.42 -65.02
CA TYR A 538 18.44 -12.53 -64.47
C TYR A 538 19.75 -13.32 -64.41
N TYR A 539 20.44 -13.42 -65.54
CA TYR A 539 21.74 -14.08 -65.65
C TYR A 539 22.71 -13.53 -64.61
N GLY A 540 22.95 -14.31 -63.55
CA GLY A 540 23.95 -13.98 -62.54
C GLY A 540 23.63 -14.36 -61.11
N ASN A 541 22.47 -14.94 -60.76
CA ASN A 541 22.17 -15.26 -59.36
C ASN A 541 21.61 -16.68 -59.15
N ALA A 542 21.98 -17.30 -58.03
CA ALA A 542 21.48 -18.60 -57.58
C ALA A 542 21.45 -18.68 -56.05
N VAL A 543 20.75 -19.66 -55.49
CA VAL A 543 20.85 -20.01 -54.08
C VAL A 543 21.45 -21.39 -53.95
N LEU A 544 22.49 -21.50 -53.13
CA LEU A 544 23.10 -22.76 -52.74
C LEU A 544 22.88 -23.00 -51.26
N GLN A 545 22.50 -24.21 -50.89
CA GLN A 545 22.31 -24.60 -49.50
C GLN A 545 23.26 -25.74 -49.15
N ASP A 546 24.09 -25.50 -48.14
CA ASP A 546 24.95 -26.52 -47.55
C ASP A 546 24.26 -27.18 -46.34
N ALA A 547 25.01 -27.95 -45.54
CA ALA A 547 24.48 -28.61 -44.35
C ALA A 547 24.08 -27.64 -43.22
N THR A 548 24.51 -26.37 -43.30
CA THR A 548 24.25 -25.34 -42.29
C THR A 548 23.08 -24.45 -42.70
N ARG A 549 23.18 -23.77 -43.85
CA ARG A 549 22.25 -22.71 -44.29
C ARG A 549 22.25 -22.53 -45.81
N GLY A 550 21.18 -21.89 -46.32
CA GLY A 550 21.15 -21.34 -47.67
C GLY A 550 21.91 -20.01 -47.77
N ILE A 551 22.63 -19.81 -48.87
CA ILE A 551 23.34 -18.56 -49.18
C ILE A 551 23.09 -18.14 -50.63
N PHE A 552 22.99 -16.84 -50.82
CA PHE A 552 22.85 -16.23 -52.13
C PHE A 552 24.19 -16.18 -52.86
N LEU A 553 24.22 -16.67 -54.09
CA LEU A 553 25.37 -16.69 -54.97
C LEU A 553 25.20 -15.67 -56.09
N THR A 554 26.24 -14.87 -56.31
CA THR A 554 26.39 -14.11 -57.56
C THR A 554 27.36 -14.85 -58.48
N LEU A 555 26.83 -15.33 -59.59
CA LEU A 555 27.53 -16.09 -60.61
C LEU A 555 28.13 -15.14 -61.67
N PRO A 556 29.31 -15.47 -62.24
CA PRO A 556 29.89 -14.70 -63.32
C PRO A 556 29.09 -14.89 -64.63
N ASP A 557 29.17 -13.93 -65.56
CA ASP A 557 28.46 -13.98 -66.86
C ASP A 557 28.77 -15.26 -67.67
N SER A 558 29.94 -15.87 -67.46
CA SER A 558 30.34 -17.15 -68.06
C SER A 558 29.57 -18.37 -67.53
N ALA A 559 28.91 -18.26 -66.37
CA ALA A 559 28.16 -19.35 -65.75
C ALA A 559 26.85 -19.68 -66.47
N ALA A 560 26.33 -18.77 -67.30
CA ALA A 560 25.18 -19.04 -68.17
C ALA A 560 25.39 -20.23 -69.13
N ARG A 561 26.65 -20.66 -69.34
CA ARG A 561 27.01 -21.82 -70.18
C ARG A 561 27.15 -23.14 -69.40
N LEU A 562 27.07 -23.13 -68.06
CA LEU A 562 27.39 -24.29 -67.21
C LEU A 562 26.21 -25.22 -66.91
N GLY A 563 25.00 -24.93 -67.40
CA GLY A 563 23.84 -25.82 -67.24
C GLY A 563 23.49 -26.12 -65.77
N LEU A 564 23.42 -25.11 -64.91
CA LEU A 564 23.02 -25.30 -63.51
C LEU A 564 21.55 -25.73 -63.44
N GLU A 565 21.27 -26.79 -62.68
CA GLU A 565 19.92 -27.27 -62.40
C GLU A 565 19.62 -27.25 -60.90
N VAL A 566 18.36 -26.99 -60.54
CA VAL A 566 17.89 -27.08 -59.15
C VAL A 566 17.97 -28.54 -58.71
N GLY A 567 18.60 -28.80 -57.57
CA GLY A 567 18.86 -30.14 -57.06
C GLY A 567 20.28 -30.65 -57.32
N ASP A 568 21.07 -30.03 -58.20
CA ASP A 568 22.46 -30.44 -58.40
C ASP A 568 23.36 -30.04 -57.22
N CYS A 569 24.35 -30.89 -56.93
CA CYS A 569 25.40 -30.62 -55.95
C CYS A 569 26.63 -29.97 -56.61
N TRP A 570 27.07 -28.85 -56.06
CA TRP A 570 28.16 -28.04 -56.59
C TRP A 570 29.18 -27.70 -55.51
N GLU A 571 30.45 -27.73 -55.92
CA GLU A 571 31.54 -27.09 -55.20
C GLU A 571 31.74 -25.68 -55.79
N VAL A 572 31.67 -24.67 -54.92
CA VAL A 572 31.74 -23.27 -55.32
C VAL A 572 32.88 -22.58 -54.56
N GLU A 573 33.77 -21.92 -55.30
CA GLU A 573 34.85 -21.09 -54.76
C GLU A 573 34.59 -19.63 -55.12
N GLY A 574 34.81 -18.72 -54.17
CA GLY A 574 34.51 -17.31 -54.36
C GLY A 574 35.01 -16.42 -53.23
N VAL A 575 34.55 -15.17 -53.23
CA VAL A 575 34.83 -14.20 -52.18
C VAL A 575 33.54 -13.61 -51.60
N THR A 576 33.53 -13.33 -50.31
CA THR A 576 32.38 -12.72 -49.64
C THR A 576 32.11 -11.29 -50.13
N ALA A 577 30.85 -10.88 -50.08
CA ALA A 577 30.42 -9.51 -50.32
C ALA A 577 29.24 -9.18 -49.38
N PRO A 578 29.00 -7.90 -49.03
CA PRO A 578 27.99 -7.53 -48.05
C PRO A 578 26.55 -7.83 -48.48
N GLY A 579 26.29 -7.88 -49.79
CA GLY A 579 24.93 -8.04 -50.33
C GLY A 579 24.02 -6.84 -50.06
N ASP A 580 22.79 -6.91 -50.57
CA ASP A 580 21.77 -5.86 -50.37
C ASP A 580 20.96 -6.04 -49.08
N PHE A 581 20.97 -7.25 -48.51
CA PHE A 581 20.24 -7.60 -47.28
C PHE A 581 21.11 -8.42 -46.32
N ALA A 582 21.61 -9.56 -46.79
CA ALA A 582 22.53 -10.43 -46.07
C ALA A 582 23.82 -10.64 -46.88
N PRO A 583 24.95 -11.01 -46.24
CA PRO A 583 26.18 -11.36 -46.93
C PRO A 583 25.98 -12.41 -48.01
N ILE A 584 26.62 -12.21 -49.17
CA ILE A 584 26.53 -13.08 -50.35
C ILE A 584 27.92 -13.61 -50.73
N LEU A 585 27.94 -14.63 -51.60
CA LEU A 585 29.18 -15.15 -52.17
C LEU A 585 29.27 -14.80 -53.65
N LYS A 586 30.30 -14.03 -54.03
CA LYS A 586 30.64 -13.78 -55.44
C LYS A 586 31.52 -14.93 -55.93
N VAL A 587 30.96 -15.75 -56.80
CA VAL A 587 31.58 -16.99 -57.26
C VAL A 587 32.63 -16.70 -58.32
N SER A 588 33.83 -17.25 -58.14
CA SER A 588 34.92 -17.17 -59.12
C SER A 588 35.13 -18.50 -59.85
N ARG A 589 34.80 -19.63 -59.23
CA ARG A 589 34.89 -20.97 -59.83
C ARG A 589 33.75 -21.87 -59.35
N LEU A 590 33.23 -22.67 -60.28
CA LEU A 590 32.15 -23.65 -60.07
C LEU A 590 32.62 -25.02 -60.56
N ARG A 591 32.34 -26.07 -59.79
CA ARG A 591 32.57 -27.46 -60.20
C ARG A 591 31.36 -28.32 -59.82
N ARG A 592 30.71 -28.92 -60.83
CA ARG A 592 29.59 -29.85 -60.62
C ARG A 592 30.11 -31.14 -60.00
N LEU A 593 29.47 -31.61 -58.93
CA LEU A 593 29.80 -32.86 -58.25
C LEU A 593 28.81 -33.99 -58.62
N GLY A 594 27.63 -33.65 -59.15
CA GLY A 594 26.61 -34.58 -59.63
C GLY A 594 25.21 -34.16 -59.22
N GLU A 595 24.24 -35.06 -59.39
CA GLU A 595 22.87 -34.88 -58.87
C GLU A 595 22.90 -34.93 -57.34
N GLY A 596 22.32 -33.91 -56.71
CA GLY A 596 22.10 -33.86 -55.26
C GLY A 596 20.64 -34.16 -54.92
N ARG A 597 20.37 -34.34 -53.63
CA ARG A 597 19.01 -34.37 -53.10
C ARG A 597 18.68 -32.99 -52.55
N LEU A 598 17.51 -32.45 -52.91
CA LEU A 598 17.04 -31.21 -52.29
C LEU A 598 17.02 -31.37 -50.76
N PRO A 599 17.47 -30.36 -50.01
CA PRO A 599 17.50 -30.41 -48.55
C PRO A 599 16.07 -30.54 -48.00
N GLU A 600 15.93 -31.15 -46.81
CA GLU A 600 14.64 -31.19 -46.15
C GLU A 600 14.14 -29.76 -45.86
N PRO A 601 12.93 -29.40 -46.29
CA PRO A 601 12.45 -28.04 -46.16
C PRO A 601 12.24 -27.69 -44.70
N THR A 602 12.75 -26.54 -44.28
CA THR A 602 12.55 -26.03 -42.93
C THR A 602 11.10 -25.57 -42.77
N ARG A 603 10.44 -25.92 -41.66
CA ARG A 603 9.09 -25.42 -41.31
C ARG A 603 9.25 -24.23 -40.36
N PRO A 604 9.12 -22.99 -40.86
CA PRO A 604 9.52 -21.81 -40.11
C PRO A 604 8.50 -21.46 -39.02
N THR A 605 8.92 -20.92 -37.88
CA THR A 605 8.01 -20.32 -36.89
C THR A 605 7.61 -18.90 -37.31
N TRP A 606 6.54 -18.34 -36.71
CA TRP A 606 6.12 -16.96 -36.98
C TRP A 606 7.25 -15.95 -36.79
N ASP A 607 7.98 -16.03 -35.68
CA ASP A 607 9.10 -15.13 -35.40
C ASP A 607 10.20 -15.23 -36.48
N GLN A 608 10.49 -16.44 -36.96
CA GLN A 608 11.48 -16.68 -38.00
C GLN A 608 11.06 -16.17 -39.39
N LEU A 609 9.74 -16.17 -39.67
CA LEU A 609 9.19 -15.62 -40.90
C LEU A 609 9.30 -14.10 -40.93
N ILE A 610 8.94 -13.42 -39.84
CA ILE A 610 8.83 -11.96 -39.80
C ILE A 610 10.17 -11.24 -39.58
N ASN A 611 11.19 -11.93 -39.06
CA ASN A 611 12.48 -11.31 -38.75
C ASN A 611 13.55 -11.48 -39.85
N GLY A 612 13.22 -12.14 -40.97
CA GLY A 612 14.16 -12.38 -42.08
C GLY A 612 15.29 -13.36 -41.75
N SER A 613 15.26 -14.04 -40.60
CA SER A 613 16.34 -14.93 -40.14
C SER A 613 16.51 -16.18 -41.00
N LEU A 614 15.54 -16.50 -41.86
CA LEU A 614 15.55 -17.64 -42.79
C LEU A 614 15.75 -17.20 -44.25
N ASP A 615 16.32 -16.03 -44.48
CA ASP A 615 16.68 -15.59 -45.83
C ASP A 615 17.56 -16.63 -46.55
N ALA A 616 17.27 -16.82 -47.84
CA ALA A 616 17.85 -17.84 -48.73
C ALA A 616 17.65 -19.30 -48.29
N GLN A 617 16.88 -19.59 -47.24
CA GLN A 617 16.64 -20.96 -46.77
C GLN A 617 15.53 -21.65 -47.56
N TYR A 618 15.69 -22.94 -47.86
CA TYR A 618 14.62 -23.77 -48.42
C TYR A 618 13.57 -24.11 -47.35
N VAL A 619 12.33 -23.65 -47.55
CA VAL A 619 11.24 -23.76 -46.57
C VAL A 619 9.99 -24.43 -47.14
N GLU A 620 9.14 -24.94 -46.25
CA GLU A 620 7.79 -25.41 -46.54
C GLU A 620 6.77 -24.56 -45.77
N LEU A 621 5.84 -23.93 -46.50
CA LEU A 621 4.71 -23.18 -45.96
C LEU A 621 3.42 -23.92 -46.25
N GLU A 622 2.54 -23.97 -45.25
CA GLU A 622 1.20 -24.57 -45.36
C GLU A 622 0.15 -23.51 -45.04
N GLY A 623 -0.85 -23.37 -45.91
CA GLY A 623 -1.95 -22.45 -45.69
C GLY A 623 -2.95 -22.38 -46.83
N ILE A 624 -4.02 -21.61 -46.63
CA ILE A 624 -5.08 -21.41 -47.63
C ILE A 624 -4.84 -20.10 -48.37
N ILE A 625 -4.82 -20.12 -49.69
CA ILE A 625 -4.78 -18.86 -50.45
C ILE A 625 -6.14 -18.17 -50.34
N ILE A 626 -6.20 -16.96 -49.79
CA ILE A 626 -7.43 -16.20 -49.59
C ILE A 626 -7.56 -14.98 -50.52
N ARG A 627 -6.51 -14.69 -51.29
CA ARG A 627 -6.49 -13.66 -52.33
C ARG A 627 -5.33 -13.92 -53.28
N VAL A 628 -5.53 -13.66 -54.56
CA VAL A 628 -4.46 -13.62 -55.57
C VAL A 628 -4.55 -12.30 -56.32
N ASN A 629 -3.40 -11.66 -56.55
CA ASN A 629 -3.27 -10.49 -57.40
C ASN A 629 -1.96 -10.60 -58.19
N GLY A 630 -2.04 -11.19 -59.40
CA GLY A 630 -0.86 -11.55 -60.18
C GLY A 630 0.03 -12.57 -59.43
N ASP A 631 1.29 -12.20 -59.21
CA ASP A 631 2.27 -13.03 -58.50
C ASP A 631 2.21 -12.88 -56.96
N LEU A 632 1.33 -12.01 -56.45
CA LEU A 632 1.11 -11.83 -55.02
C LEU A 632 -0.09 -12.69 -54.58
N ALA A 633 0.14 -13.64 -53.68
CA ALA A 633 -0.88 -14.43 -53.03
C ALA A 633 -0.93 -14.12 -51.53
N THR A 634 -2.13 -13.93 -50.99
CA THR A 634 -2.33 -13.87 -49.55
C THR A 634 -2.59 -15.27 -49.03
N LEU A 635 -1.72 -15.76 -48.16
CA LEU A 635 -1.84 -17.06 -47.50
C LEU A 635 -2.36 -16.90 -46.08
N LEU A 636 -3.44 -17.60 -45.74
CA LEU A 636 -3.88 -17.80 -44.37
C LEU A 636 -3.18 -19.04 -43.82
N THR A 637 -2.19 -18.81 -42.96
CA THR A 637 -1.45 -19.84 -42.22
C THR A 637 -2.05 -20.03 -40.83
N HIS A 638 -1.59 -21.02 -40.08
CA HIS A 638 -2.04 -21.24 -38.71
C HIS A 638 -1.60 -20.14 -37.72
N TRP A 639 -0.67 -19.27 -38.12
CA TRP A 639 -0.25 -18.08 -37.35
C TRP A 639 -0.93 -16.79 -37.78
N GLY A 640 -1.72 -16.83 -38.87
CA GLY A 640 -2.40 -15.66 -39.43
C GLY A 640 -2.09 -15.43 -40.90
N ARG A 641 -2.36 -14.20 -41.35
CA ARG A 641 -2.26 -13.80 -42.75
C ARG A 641 -0.83 -13.39 -43.12
N ILE A 642 -0.34 -13.90 -44.23
CA ILE A 642 0.95 -13.54 -44.83
C ILE A 642 0.69 -13.18 -46.29
N ASP A 643 1.21 -12.04 -46.75
CA ASP A 643 1.23 -11.70 -48.16
C ASP A 643 2.54 -12.25 -48.76
N LEU A 644 2.40 -13.19 -49.69
CA LEU A 644 3.48 -13.95 -50.28
C LEU A 644 3.59 -13.60 -51.77
N SER A 645 4.72 -13.04 -52.19
CA SER A 645 5.07 -12.90 -53.60
C SER A 645 5.81 -14.17 -54.04
N VAL A 646 5.24 -14.90 -54.98
CA VAL A 646 5.82 -16.15 -55.46
C VAL A 646 6.57 -15.87 -56.76
N ALA A 647 7.89 -15.87 -56.71
CA ALA A 647 8.75 -15.51 -57.84
C ALA A 647 9.14 -16.74 -58.66
N GLY A 648 8.73 -16.76 -59.94
CA GLY A 648 9.09 -17.80 -60.92
C GLY A 648 8.02 -17.97 -62.01
N ARG A 649 8.38 -18.55 -63.17
CA ARG A 649 7.39 -18.92 -64.20
C ARG A 649 6.52 -20.07 -63.69
N PHE A 650 5.37 -19.77 -63.12
CA PHE A 650 4.34 -20.78 -62.90
C PHE A 650 3.69 -21.15 -64.23
N PRO A 651 3.63 -22.45 -64.60
CA PRO A 651 2.80 -22.88 -65.73
C PRO A 651 1.29 -22.73 -65.46
N LEU A 652 0.88 -22.34 -64.25
CA LEU A 652 -0.51 -22.25 -63.80
C LEU A 652 -0.75 -20.93 -63.03
N SER A 653 -1.79 -20.17 -63.38
CA SER A 653 -2.23 -18.98 -62.62
C SER A 653 -2.54 -19.35 -61.16
N LEU A 654 -1.97 -18.60 -60.20
CA LEU A 654 -2.22 -18.74 -58.76
C LEU A 654 -3.72 -18.64 -58.42
N GLU A 655 -4.51 -17.97 -59.26
CA GLU A 655 -5.97 -17.84 -59.14
C GLU A 655 -6.69 -19.19 -59.04
N LYS A 656 -6.14 -20.25 -59.66
CA LYS A 656 -6.71 -21.60 -59.59
C LYS A 656 -6.66 -22.21 -58.20
N PHE A 657 -5.83 -21.68 -57.32
CA PHE A 657 -5.61 -22.15 -55.95
C PHE A 657 -6.31 -21.26 -54.90
N GLU A 658 -7.05 -20.23 -55.32
CA GLU A 658 -7.81 -19.40 -54.39
C GLU A 658 -8.86 -20.24 -53.62
N ASN A 659 -8.96 -19.99 -52.33
CA ASN A 659 -9.72 -20.73 -51.33
C ASN A 659 -9.33 -22.21 -51.15
N ARG A 660 -8.10 -22.60 -51.54
CA ARG A 660 -7.61 -23.98 -51.37
C ARG A 660 -6.44 -24.04 -50.39
N LEU A 661 -6.40 -25.13 -49.59
CA LEU A 661 -5.25 -25.49 -48.78
C LEU A 661 -4.14 -25.99 -49.70
N ILE A 662 -2.97 -25.37 -49.59
CA ILE A 662 -1.81 -25.73 -50.39
C ILE A 662 -0.57 -25.85 -49.52
N ARG A 663 0.38 -26.66 -49.98
CA ARG A 663 1.76 -26.65 -49.50
C ARG A 663 2.66 -25.99 -50.54
N LEU A 664 3.43 -25.02 -50.09
CA LEU A 664 4.36 -24.23 -50.89
C LEU A 664 5.77 -24.57 -50.43
N ARG A 665 6.62 -25.06 -51.34
CA ARG A 665 8.04 -25.33 -51.06
C ARG A 665 8.91 -24.45 -51.93
N GLY A 666 9.85 -23.72 -51.35
CA GLY A 666 10.75 -22.85 -52.12
C GLY A 666 11.77 -22.15 -51.23
N CYS A 667 12.63 -21.32 -51.84
CA CYS A 667 13.58 -20.51 -51.11
C CYS A 667 12.91 -19.24 -50.58
N LEU A 668 12.91 -19.07 -49.27
CA LEU A 668 12.38 -17.88 -48.62
C LEU A 668 13.36 -16.72 -48.81
N LEU A 669 12.84 -15.58 -49.22
CA LEU A 669 13.56 -14.32 -49.31
C LEU A 669 12.80 -13.28 -48.49
N ALA A 670 13.54 -12.50 -47.70
CA ALA A 670 12.96 -11.38 -46.97
C ALA A 670 12.40 -10.35 -47.97
N SER A 671 11.30 -9.67 -47.61
CA SER A 671 10.91 -8.41 -48.25
C SER A 671 11.44 -7.27 -47.39
N TRP A 672 12.12 -6.30 -47.98
CA TRP A 672 12.67 -5.15 -47.26
C TRP A 672 12.53 -3.88 -48.09
N ASP A 673 12.55 -2.75 -47.39
CA ASP A 673 12.66 -1.44 -47.99
C ASP A 673 14.14 -1.13 -48.28
N LYS A 674 14.46 -0.83 -49.54
CA LYS A 674 15.84 -0.62 -50.01
C LYS A 674 16.47 0.66 -49.46
N ASP A 675 15.65 1.67 -49.15
CA ASP A 675 16.15 2.96 -48.67
C ASP A 675 16.37 2.97 -47.16
N SER A 676 15.50 2.28 -46.40
CA SER A 676 15.55 2.23 -44.94
C SER A 676 16.22 0.97 -44.37
N GLY A 677 16.43 -0.07 -45.19
CA GLY A 677 16.95 -1.37 -44.76
C GLY A 677 16.01 -2.15 -43.83
N GLN A 678 14.78 -1.67 -43.60
CA GLN A 678 13.82 -2.31 -42.72
C GLN A 678 13.08 -3.46 -43.43
N VAL A 679 12.93 -4.58 -42.72
CA VAL A 679 12.11 -5.72 -43.18
C VAL A 679 10.63 -5.30 -43.21
N ARG A 680 9.96 -5.56 -44.33
CA ARG A 680 8.51 -5.32 -44.48
C ARG A 680 7.75 -6.46 -43.83
N LEU A 681 7.29 -6.23 -42.60
CA LEU A 681 6.55 -7.21 -41.81
C LEU A 681 5.28 -7.67 -42.55
N GLY A 682 5.16 -8.98 -42.76
CA GLY A 682 4.00 -9.60 -43.40
C GLY A 682 4.09 -9.75 -44.92
N GLU A 683 5.11 -9.18 -45.57
CA GLU A 683 5.43 -9.44 -46.98
C GLU A 683 6.62 -10.39 -47.09
N LEU A 684 6.44 -11.52 -47.78
CA LEU A 684 7.49 -12.52 -47.99
C LEU A 684 7.63 -12.82 -49.48
N ARG A 685 8.83 -13.22 -49.89
CA ARG A 685 9.10 -13.69 -51.24
C ARG A 685 9.48 -15.16 -51.22
N LEU A 686 8.88 -15.96 -52.09
CA LEU A 686 9.22 -17.37 -52.23
C LEU A 686 9.69 -17.62 -53.67
N ALA A 687 10.98 -17.89 -53.83
CA ALA A 687 11.59 -18.11 -55.14
C ALA A 687 11.70 -19.61 -55.44
N GLY A 688 11.55 -19.96 -56.73
CA GLY A 688 11.64 -21.36 -57.18
C GLY A 688 10.55 -22.26 -56.59
N ALA A 689 9.38 -21.69 -56.28
CA ALA A 689 8.40 -22.40 -55.47
C ALA A 689 7.66 -23.50 -56.24
N THR A 690 7.43 -24.63 -55.56
CA THR A 690 6.58 -25.73 -56.01
C THR A 690 5.32 -25.77 -55.15
N ILE A 691 4.16 -25.89 -55.80
CA ILE A 691 2.85 -25.95 -55.13
C ILE A 691 2.33 -27.39 -55.19
N SER A 692 2.02 -27.98 -54.04
CA SER A 692 1.28 -29.24 -53.96
C SER A 692 -0.08 -29.02 -53.29
N MET A 693 -1.13 -29.64 -53.85
CA MET A 693 -2.48 -29.61 -53.29
C MET A 693 -2.63 -30.72 -52.25
N GLU A 694 -3.27 -30.40 -51.14
CA GLU A 694 -3.77 -31.38 -50.17
C GLU A 694 -5.30 -31.47 -50.35
N GLU A 695 -5.82 -32.67 -50.49
CA GLU A 695 -7.14 -32.97 -51.08
C GLU A 695 -8.33 -32.44 -50.23
N SER A 696 -9.14 -31.52 -50.77
CA SER A 696 -10.61 -31.63 -50.95
C SER A 696 -11.23 -30.27 -51.32
N VAL A 697 -11.88 -30.25 -52.48
CA VAL A 697 -12.71 -29.14 -52.96
C VAL A 697 -14.07 -29.24 -52.26
N THR A 698 -14.43 -28.23 -51.47
CA THR A 698 -15.84 -27.93 -51.22
C THR A 698 -16.14 -26.53 -51.74
N SER A 699 -16.88 -26.47 -52.84
CA SER A 699 -17.26 -25.27 -53.57
C SER A 699 -18.41 -24.49 -52.93
N ASP A 700 -18.97 -24.95 -51.80
CA ASP A 700 -19.94 -24.21 -50.99
C ASP A 700 -19.38 -23.97 -49.56
N PRO A 701 -19.09 -22.72 -49.16
CA PRO A 701 -18.73 -22.38 -47.79
C PRO A 701 -19.66 -22.93 -46.70
N PHE A 702 -20.94 -23.13 -47.01
CA PHE A 702 -21.95 -23.60 -46.05
C PHE A 702 -22.09 -25.12 -45.98
N SER A 703 -21.37 -25.89 -46.81
CA SER A 703 -21.28 -27.35 -46.67
C SER A 703 -20.41 -27.77 -45.47
N ALA A 704 -19.76 -26.81 -44.81
CA ALA A 704 -19.04 -27.01 -43.55
C ALA A 704 -19.96 -27.54 -42.42
N PRO A 705 -19.44 -28.38 -41.51
CA PRO A 705 -20.22 -28.93 -40.41
C PRO A 705 -20.74 -27.81 -39.50
N LEU A 706 -22.04 -27.86 -39.17
CA LEU A 706 -22.61 -27.02 -38.13
C LEU A 706 -22.04 -27.44 -36.79
N ARG A 707 -21.33 -26.54 -36.13
CA ARG A 707 -20.72 -26.76 -34.81
C ARG A 707 -21.45 -25.90 -33.79
N THR A 708 -21.41 -26.34 -32.53
CA THR A 708 -21.81 -25.49 -31.40
C THR A 708 -20.57 -24.80 -30.84
N LEU A 709 -20.73 -23.65 -30.18
CA LEU A 709 -19.61 -22.90 -29.60
C LEU A 709 -18.82 -23.74 -28.59
N ARG A 710 -19.51 -24.56 -27.80
CA ARG A 710 -18.92 -25.50 -26.84
C ARG A 710 -18.13 -26.61 -27.52
N SER A 711 -18.58 -27.06 -28.70
CA SER A 711 -17.82 -28.05 -29.48
C SER A 711 -16.55 -27.47 -30.09
N LEU A 712 -16.55 -26.18 -30.46
CA LEU A 712 -15.34 -25.48 -30.94
C LEU A 712 -14.29 -25.30 -29.84
N LEU A 713 -14.72 -25.18 -28.59
CA LEU A 713 -13.85 -25.01 -27.42
C LEU A 713 -13.44 -26.35 -26.76
N ARG A 714 -13.90 -27.49 -27.28
CA ARG A 714 -13.54 -28.82 -26.78
C ARG A 714 -12.48 -29.45 -27.66
N PHE A 715 -11.71 -30.37 -27.07
CA PHE A 715 -10.76 -31.17 -27.83
C PHE A 715 -11.49 -31.97 -28.93
N ASP A 716 -11.10 -31.73 -30.17
CA ASP A 716 -11.50 -32.51 -31.33
C ASP A 716 -10.21 -33.06 -31.97
N PRO A 717 -9.99 -34.40 -31.97
CA PRO A 717 -8.78 -35.00 -32.50
C PRO A 717 -8.63 -34.81 -34.02
N GLN A 718 -9.68 -34.36 -34.72
CA GLN A 718 -9.66 -34.03 -36.14
C GLN A 718 -9.72 -32.52 -36.42
N ALA A 719 -9.74 -31.66 -35.38
CA ALA A 719 -9.77 -30.22 -35.61
C ALA A 719 -8.45 -29.72 -36.22
N SER A 720 -8.59 -29.10 -37.39
CA SER A 720 -7.53 -28.35 -38.07
C SER A 720 -7.89 -26.87 -38.11
N THR A 721 -6.92 -25.99 -37.91
CA THR A 721 -7.07 -24.53 -38.09
C THR A 721 -7.55 -24.16 -39.50
N PHE A 722 -7.38 -25.07 -40.46
CA PHE A 722 -7.78 -24.93 -41.86
C PHE A 722 -9.18 -25.51 -42.17
N GLN A 723 -9.87 -26.05 -41.17
CA GLN A 723 -11.24 -26.54 -41.36
C GLN A 723 -12.23 -25.39 -41.17
N ARG A 724 -13.01 -25.09 -42.22
CA ARG A 724 -14.12 -24.13 -42.13
C ARG A 724 -15.21 -24.73 -41.24
N VAL A 725 -15.76 -23.92 -40.35
CA VAL A 725 -16.86 -24.31 -39.45
C VAL A 725 -18.06 -23.41 -39.70
N ARG A 726 -19.26 -23.96 -39.50
CA ARG A 726 -20.50 -23.20 -39.58
C ARG A 726 -21.07 -23.01 -38.17
N LEU A 727 -21.39 -21.77 -37.81
CA LEU A 727 -22.09 -21.40 -36.57
C LEU A 727 -23.42 -20.74 -36.92
N ALA A 728 -24.43 -20.96 -36.09
CA ALA A 728 -25.71 -20.25 -36.16
C ALA A 728 -25.88 -19.39 -34.90
N GLY A 729 -26.35 -18.16 -35.08
CA GLY A 729 -26.58 -17.26 -33.96
C GLY A 729 -27.29 -15.97 -34.36
N GLN A 730 -27.40 -15.06 -33.41
CA GLN A 730 -28.00 -13.75 -33.61
C GLN A 730 -26.93 -12.66 -33.54
N VAL A 731 -26.93 -11.74 -34.50
CA VAL A 731 -26.05 -10.56 -34.47
C VAL A 731 -26.56 -9.59 -33.41
N VAL A 732 -25.73 -9.25 -32.43
CA VAL A 732 -26.12 -8.37 -31.32
C VAL A 732 -25.55 -6.97 -31.40
N SER A 733 -24.41 -6.79 -32.08
CA SER A 733 -23.80 -5.48 -32.36
C SER A 733 -22.75 -5.61 -33.47
N ARG A 734 -22.26 -4.47 -33.98
CA ARG A 734 -21.27 -4.38 -35.06
C ARG A 734 -20.26 -3.26 -34.76
N ARG A 735 -18.98 -3.53 -35.03
CA ARG A 735 -17.88 -2.57 -34.93
C ARG A 735 -17.00 -2.64 -36.18
N GLY A 736 -17.20 -1.72 -37.13
CA GLY A 736 -16.51 -1.77 -38.42
C GLY A 736 -16.87 -3.04 -39.19
N ASP A 737 -15.89 -3.89 -39.47
CA ASP A 737 -16.05 -5.19 -40.15
C ASP A 737 -16.17 -6.37 -39.16
N GLU A 738 -16.11 -6.10 -37.85
CA GLU A 738 -16.28 -7.09 -36.80
C GLU A 738 -17.74 -7.11 -36.32
N PHE A 739 -18.33 -8.30 -36.29
CA PHE A 739 -19.69 -8.54 -35.86
C PHE A 739 -19.70 -9.39 -34.60
N PHE A 740 -20.58 -9.05 -33.67
CA PHE A 740 -20.76 -9.78 -32.42
C PHE A 740 -21.97 -10.69 -32.55
N LEU A 741 -21.75 -11.99 -32.42
CA LEU A 741 -22.74 -13.04 -32.61
C LEU A 741 -23.00 -13.75 -31.28
N THR A 742 -24.24 -13.68 -30.79
CA THR A 742 -24.67 -14.45 -29.62
C THR A 742 -25.32 -15.75 -30.08
N THR A 743 -24.86 -16.87 -29.51
CA THR A 743 -25.44 -18.21 -29.66
C THR A 743 -26.13 -18.61 -28.34
N GLU A 744 -26.86 -19.73 -28.32
CA GLU A 744 -27.46 -20.26 -27.07
C GLU A 744 -26.41 -20.60 -26.00
N GLU A 745 -25.18 -20.93 -26.42
CA GLU A 745 -24.12 -21.39 -25.52
C GLU A 745 -23.15 -20.28 -25.09
N GLY A 746 -23.19 -19.10 -25.72
CA GLY A 746 -22.29 -17.99 -25.43
C GLY A 746 -22.08 -17.04 -26.62
N GLY A 747 -21.20 -16.05 -26.43
CA GLY A 747 -20.84 -15.08 -27.46
C GLY A 747 -19.63 -15.51 -28.28
N CYS A 748 -19.64 -15.14 -29.55
CA CYS A 748 -18.54 -15.29 -30.48
C CYS A 748 -18.51 -14.10 -31.44
N ARG A 749 -17.43 -13.95 -32.21
CA ARG A 749 -17.29 -12.86 -33.16
C ARG A 749 -17.05 -13.41 -34.56
N PHE A 750 -17.34 -12.60 -35.57
CA PHE A 750 -16.91 -12.91 -36.92
C PHE A 750 -16.49 -11.65 -37.67
N ILE A 751 -15.58 -11.82 -38.61
CA ILE A 751 -15.10 -10.76 -39.49
C ILE A 751 -15.50 -11.12 -40.91
N SER A 752 -16.29 -10.27 -41.55
CA SER A 752 -16.79 -10.50 -42.91
C SER A 752 -16.46 -9.32 -43.83
N ARG A 753 -16.04 -9.62 -45.05
CA ARG A 753 -15.72 -8.61 -46.09
C ARG A 753 -16.97 -8.08 -46.83
N ILE A 754 -18.08 -8.84 -46.81
CA ILE A 754 -19.34 -8.47 -47.48
C ILE A 754 -20.37 -8.24 -46.38
N SER A 755 -20.62 -6.98 -46.05
CA SER A 755 -21.28 -6.60 -44.79
C SER A 755 -22.50 -5.68 -44.96
N GLU A 756 -22.93 -5.42 -46.21
CA GLU A 756 -23.84 -4.31 -46.51
C GLU A 756 -25.30 -4.56 -46.05
N ASP A 757 -25.71 -5.82 -45.82
CA ASP A 757 -27.11 -6.17 -45.51
C ASP A 757 -27.37 -6.72 -44.08
N ILE A 758 -26.36 -6.79 -43.20
CA ILE A 758 -26.52 -7.42 -41.87
C ILE A 758 -26.65 -6.36 -40.78
N ARG A 759 -27.74 -6.45 -40.00
CA ARG A 759 -28.04 -5.53 -38.90
C ARG A 759 -28.12 -6.25 -37.54
N PRO A 760 -27.83 -5.57 -36.41
CA PRO A 760 -28.14 -6.10 -35.09
C PRO A 760 -29.61 -6.51 -34.98
N GLY A 761 -29.86 -7.73 -34.49
CA GLY A 761 -31.17 -8.39 -34.45
C GLY A 761 -31.34 -9.50 -35.49
N ASP A 762 -30.52 -9.53 -36.54
CA ASP A 762 -30.60 -10.56 -37.57
C ASP A 762 -30.11 -11.93 -37.07
N LEU A 763 -30.85 -12.98 -37.43
CA LEU A 763 -30.43 -14.38 -37.27
C LEU A 763 -29.61 -14.76 -38.50
N VAL A 764 -28.41 -15.29 -38.26
CA VAL A 764 -27.45 -15.58 -39.31
C VAL A 764 -26.80 -16.94 -39.11
N GLU A 765 -26.47 -17.57 -40.23
CA GLU A 765 -25.49 -18.64 -40.29
C GLU A 765 -24.17 -18.07 -40.83
N VAL A 766 -23.09 -18.38 -40.13
CA VAL A 766 -21.76 -17.85 -40.37
C VAL A 766 -20.84 -19.02 -40.64
N ALA A 767 -20.26 -19.07 -41.84
CA ALA A 767 -19.26 -20.06 -42.22
C ALA A 767 -17.90 -19.40 -42.36
N GLY A 768 -16.94 -19.79 -41.52
CA GLY A 768 -15.60 -19.16 -41.50
C GLY A 768 -14.56 -20.04 -40.84
N PHE A 769 -13.33 -19.55 -40.79
CA PHE A 769 -12.22 -20.26 -40.16
C PHE A 769 -12.10 -19.85 -38.69
N PRO A 770 -12.11 -20.80 -37.74
CA PRO A 770 -12.08 -20.49 -36.32
C PRO A 770 -10.69 -20.07 -35.86
N GLN A 771 -10.60 -18.89 -35.24
CA GLN A 771 -9.45 -18.43 -34.48
C GLN A 771 -9.84 -18.43 -32.99
N LEU A 772 -9.13 -19.22 -32.19
CA LEU A 772 -9.40 -19.41 -30.75
C LEU A 772 -8.53 -18.52 -29.86
N GLU A 773 -8.07 -17.38 -30.38
CA GLU A 773 -7.26 -16.41 -29.66
C GLU A 773 -8.10 -15.21 -29.21
N GLY A 774 -7.86 -14.73 -27.99
CA GLY A 774 -8.60 -13.61 -27.41
C GLY A 774 -9.74 -14.06 -26.47
N PRO A 775 -10.67 -13.14 -26.13
CA PRO A 775 -11.68 -13.37 -25.10
C PRO A 775 -12.85 -14.27 -25.55
N SER A 776 -13.18 -14.27 -26.85
CA SER A 776 -14.11 -15.22 -27.45
C SER A 776 -13.61 -15.69 -28.81
N PRO A 777 -14.04 -16.87 -29.30
CA PRO A 777 -13.71 -17.36 -30.64
C PRO A 777 -14.12 -16.38 -31.73
N VAL A 778 -13.24 -16.20 -32.72
CA VAL A 778 -13.48 -15.34 -33.88
C VAL A 778 -13.50 -16.17 -35.15
N LEU A 779 -14.56 -16.08 -35.95
CA LEU A 779 -14.60 -16.64 -37.31
C LEU A 779 -14.06 -15.61 -38.31
N ARG A 780 -12.91 -15.90 -38.94
CA ARG A 780 -12.33 -15.05 -39.99
C ARG A 780 -12.79 -15.48 -41.38
N GLU A 781 -12.73 -14.52 -42.31
CA GLU A 781 -13.17 -14.69 -43.70
C GLU A 781 -14.57 -15.31 -43.77
N ALA A 782 -15.43 -14.82 -42.86
CA ALA A 782 -16.73 -15.38 -42.62
C ALA A 782 -17.67 -15.00 -43.76
N VAL A 783 -18.26 -16.01 -44.38
CA VAL A 783 -19.40 -15.85 -45.29
C VAL A 783 -20.66 -15.98 -44.44
N VAL A 784 -21.56 -15.02 -44.59
CA VAL A 784 -22.73 -14.92 -43.74
C VAL A 784 -23.99 -15.01 -44.58
N ARG A 785 -24.94 -15.81 -44.11
CA ARG A 785 -26.27 -15.95 -44.69
C ARG A 785 -27.31 -15.60 -43.64
N LYS A 786 -28.16 -14.62 -43.95
CA LYS A 786 -29.31 -14.27 -43.11
C LYS A 786 -30.37 -15.36 -43.19
N THR A 787 -30.80 -15.84 -42.04
CA THR A 787 -31.86 -16.86 -41.88
C THR A 787 -33.15 -16.29 -41.31
N GLY A 788 -33.10 -15.09 -40.70
CA GLY A 788 -34.28 -14.39 -40.19
C GLY A 788 -33.92 -13.13 -39.40
N THR A 789 -34.88 -12.61 -38.63
CA THR A 789 -34.68 -11.49 -37.71
C THR A 789 -35.46 -11.77 -36.42
N ALA A 790 -34.86 -11.51 -35.27
CA ALA A 790 -35.46 -11.69 -33.95
C ALA A 790 -35.19 -10.48 -33.05
N ALA A 791 -35.96 -10.35 -31.96
CA ALA A 791 -35.68 -9.33 -30.95
C ALA A 791 -34.34 -9.62 -30.25
N LEU A 792 -33.59 -8.57 -29.90
CA LEU A 792 -32.30 -8.72 -29.20
C LEU A 792 -32.46 -9.47 -27.87
N PRO A 793 -31.47 -10.29 -27.47
CA PRO A 793 -31.57 -11.10 -26.27
C PRO A 793 -31.63 -10.24 -25.00
N ALA A 794 -32.23 -10.79 -23.94
CA ALA A 794 -32.30 -10.11 -22.65
C ALA A 794 -30.87 -9.85 -22.10
N PRO A 795 -30.58 -8.65 -21.59
CA PRO A 795 -29.24 -8.32 -21.13
C PRO A 795 -28.89 -9.03 -19.82
N ARG A 796 -27.68 -9.61 -19.75
CA ARG A 796 -27.15 -10.22 -18.53
C ARG A 796 -26.68 -9.15 -17.54
N ARG A 797 -27.09 -9.26 -16.28
CA ARG A 797 -26.65 -8.33 -15.22
C ARG A 797 -25.18 -8.54 -14.86
N LEU A 798 -24.39 -7.47 -14.92
CA LEU A 798 -23.01 -7.43 -14.41
C LEU A 798 -22.99 -6.88 -12.98
N GLY A 799 -22.30 -7.58 -12.09
CA GLY A 799 -21.96 -7.15 -10.74
C GLY A 799 -20.45 -6.97 -10.58
N PRO A 800 -19.98 -6.45 -9.43
CA PRO A 800 -18.56 -6.13 -9.22
C PRO A 800 -17.61 -7.32 -9.39
N GLY A 801 -18.05 -8.54 -9.08
CA GLY A 801 -17.23 -9.75 -9.16
C GLY A 801 -17.13 -10.41 -10.54
N ASN A 802 -18.05 -10.10 -11.48
CA ASN A 802 -18.08 -10.75 -12.81
C ASN A 802 -17.84 -9.77 -13.98
N MET A 803 -17.55 -8.50 -13.68
CA MET A 803 -17.44 -7.43 -14.68
C MET A 803 -16.26 -7.60 -15.65
N PHE A 804 -15.15 -8.20 -15.22
CA PHE A 804 -13.96 -8.44 -16.04
C PHE A 804 -13.80 -9.93 -16.45
N ASN A 805 -14.91 -10.66 -16.52
CA ASN A 805 -14.89 -12.05 -16.99
C ASN A 805 -15.04 -12.11 -18.52
N ALA A 806 -14.11 -12.82 -19.17
CA ALA A 806 -14.13 -13.09 -20.61
C ALA A 806 -15.42 -13.79 -21.10
N ASP A 807 -16.12 -14.54 -20.24
CA ASP A 807 -17.38 -15.21 -20.59
C ASP A 807 -18.53 -14.25 -20.95
N ASN A 808 -18.38 -12.96 -20.65
CA ASN A 808 -19.36 -11.95 -21.05
C ASN A 808 -19.17 -11.48 -22.49
N ASP A 809 -18.05 -11.82 -23.13
CA ASP A 809 -17.71 -11.30 -24.45
C ASP A 809 -18.75 -11.67 -25.52
N ALA A 810 -19.05 -10.70 -26.39
CA ALA A 810 -20.11 -10.78 -27.40
C ALA A 810 -21.52 -11.08 -26.86
N LEU A 811 -21.75 -10.91 -25.56
CA LEU A 811 -23.07 -10.96 -24.94
C LEU A 811 -23.62 -9.55 -24.68
N ARG A 812 -24.94 -9.44 -24.73
CA ARG A 812 -25.63 -8.22 -24.30
C ARG A 812 -25.70 -8.20 -22.77
N VAL A 813 -25.20 -7.13 -22.18
CA VAL A 813 -25.03 -6.97 -20.73
C VAL A 813 -25.67 -5.67 -20.25
N TRP A 814 -25.97 -5.62 -18.95
CA TRP A 814 -26.44 -4.42 -18.27
C TRP A 814 -25.71 -4.21 -16.94
N CYS A 815 -25.26 -2.98 -16.68
CA CYS A 815 -24.61 -2.60 -15.43
C CYS A 815 -25.01 -1.19 -14.97
N GLU A 816 -24.78 -0.92 -13.68
CA GLU A 816 -24.82 0.42 -13.11
C GLU A 816 -23.40 0.93 -12.92
N ALA A 817 -23.12 2.14 -13.39
CA ALA A 817 -21.80 2.76 -13.27
C ALA A 817 -21.90 4.28 -13.13
N THR A 818 -20.87 4.89 -12.56
CA THR A 818 -20.76 6.34 -12.42
C THR A 818 -20.00 6.92 -13.60
N LEU A 819 -20.53 7.97 -14.21
CA LEU A 819 -19.86 8.70 -15.28
C LEU A 819 -18.64 9.45 -14.74
N VAL A 820 -17.47 9.17 -15.29
CA VAL A 820 -16.21 9.86 -14.98
C VAL A 820 -15.99 10.99 -15.96
N SER A 821 -16.01 10.68 -17.26
CA SER A 821 -15.78 11.66 -18.32
C SER A 821 -16.55 11.31 -19.60
N GLU A 822 -16.78 12.32 -20.44
CA GLU A 822 -17.39 12.18 -21.76
C GLU A 822 -16.46 12.82 -22.78
N ARG A 823 -16.18 12.13 -23.88
CA ARG A 823 -15.39 12.64 -25.00
C ARG A 823 -16.06 12.32 -26.33
N GLY A 824 -15.95 13.26 -27.28
CA GLY A 824 -16.27 12.99 -28.67
C GLY A 824 -15.15 12.20 -29.34
N GLY A 825 -15.49 11.09 -30.00
CA GLY A 825 -14.59 10.35 -30.87
C GLY A 825 -14.69 10.82 -32.34
N PRO A 826 -13.70 10.49 -33.18
CA PRO A 826 -13.76 10.74 -34.62
C PRO A 826 -14.96 10.00 -35.26
N GLY A 827 -15.62 10.63 -36.23
CA GLY A 827 -16.76 10.04 -36.95
C GLY A 827 -18.12 10.13 -36.23
N GLY A 828 -18.26 10.97 -35.20
CA GLY A 828 -19.53 11.15 -34.49
C GLY A 828 -19.85 10.04 -33.48
N ILE A 829 -18.85 9.24 -33.09
CA ILE A 829 -18.95 8.22 -32.04
C ILE A 829 -18.77 8.89 -30.67
N GLY A 830 -19.71 8.72 -29.74
CA GLY A 830 -19.52 9.16 -28.35
C GLY A 830 -18.74 8.13 -27.53
N ILE A 831 -17.75 8.57 -26.75
CA ILE A 831 -17.01 7.73 -25.80
C ILE A 831 -17.30 8.23 -24.39
N LEU A 832 -17.91 7.38 -23.57
CA LEU A 832 -18.14 7.64 -22.15
C LEU A 832 -17.18 6.79 -21.33
N GLU A 833 -16.50 7.41 -20.37
CA GLU A 833 -15.68 6.72 -19.38
C GLU A 833 -16.53 6.52 -18.13
N LEU A 834 -16.84 5.27 -17.81
CA LEU A 834 -17.66 4.91 -16.66
C LEU A 834 -16.84 4.13 -15.64
N GLN A 835 -17.23 4.21 -14.38
CA GLN A 835 -16.60 3.50 -13.29
C GLN A 835 -17.64 2.73 -12.48
N ALA A 836 -17.46 1.42 -12.36
CA ALA A 836 -18.20 0.56 -11.45
C ALA A 836 -17.20 -0.18 -10.56
N GLY A 837 -17.17 0.17 -9.27
CA GLY A 837 -16.16 -0.31 -8.33
C GLY A 837 -14.82 0.42 -8.50
N LEU A 838 -13.70 -0.33 -8.48
CA LEU A 838 -12.33 0.23 -8.46
C LEU A 838 -11.73 0.47 -9.85
N ARG A 839 -12.30 -0.07 -10.93
CA ARG A 839 -11.72 0.01 -12.28
C ARG A 839 -12.66 0.74 -13.25
N PRO A 840 -12.16 1.71 -14.04
CA PRO A 840 -12.94 2.32 -15.11
C PRO A 840 -13.04 1.39 -16.31
N PHE A 841 -14.08 1.59 -17.12
CA PHE A 841 -14.28 0.93 -18.41
C PHE A 841 -14.92 1.92 -19.40
N LEU A 842 -14.79 1.63 -20.69
CA LEU A 842 -15.28 2.51 -21.74
C LEU A 842 -16.64 2.07 -22.25
N VAL A 843 -17.47 3.04 -22.59
CA VAL A 843 -18.71 2.82 -23.34
C VAL A 843 -18.60 3.56 -24.64
N ARG A 844 -18.70 2.82 -25.74
CA ARG A 844 -18.63 3.34 -27.10
C ARG A 844 -20.03 3.33 -27.69
N THR A 845 -20.48 4.50 -28.11
CA THR A 845 -21.82 4.68 -28.67
C THR A 845 -21.76 4.74 -30.19
N ALA A 846 -22.70 4.08 -30.89
CA ALA A 846 -22.83 4.16 -32.34
C ALA A 846 -23.41 5.50 -32.84
N PHE A 847 -23.63 6.45 -31.92
CA PHE A 847 -24.26 7.75 -32.16
C PHE A 847 -23.48 8.86 -31.42
N PRO A 848 -23.67 10.14 -31.80
CA PRO A 848 -23.01 11.25 -31.12
C PRO A 848 -23.48 11.40 -29.68
N ALA A 849 -22.56 11.69 -28.76
CA ALA A 849 -22.87 11.89 -27.35
C ALA A 849 -23.88 13.03 -27.10
N ALA A 850 -24.00 13.99 -28.04
CA ALA A 850 -25.00 15.05 -28.02
C ALA A 850 -26.47 14.56 -28.04
N GLN A 851 -26.72 13.31 -28.46
CA GLN A 851 -28.06 12.70 -28.42
C GLN A 851 -28.42 12.14 -27.03
N LEU A 852 -27.46 12.07 -26.10
CA LEU A 852 -27.72 11.69 -24.71
C LEU A 852 -28.28 12.89 -23.92
N PRO A 853 -29.07 12.64 -22.86
CA PRO A 853 -29.44 13.69 -21.90
C PRO A 853 -28.18 14.37 -21.36
N LYS A 854 -28.17 15.69 -21.10
CA LYS A 854 -26.97 16.39 -20.57
C LYS A 854 -26.40 15.67 -19.35
N LEU A 855 -25.32 14.92 -19.57
CA LEU A 855 -24.68 14.13 -18.54
C LEU A 855 -23.68 15.01 -17.77
N ARG A 856 -23.66 14.86 -16.44
CA ARG A 856 -22.64 15.50 -15.59
C ARG A 856 -21.69 14.43 -15.05
N PRO A 857 -20.36 14.65 -15.05
CA PRO A 857 -19.45 13.79 -14.29
C PRO A 857 -19.96 13.57 -12.85
N GLY A 858 -19.95 12.33 -12.39
CA GLY A 858 -20.55 11.89 -11.13
C GLY A 858 -22.01 11.40 -11.24
N SER A 859 -22.65 11.47 -12.40
CA SER A 859 -23.98 10.88 -12.62
C SER A 859 -23.91 9.36 -12.57
N ARG A 860 -24.85 8.70 -11.88
CA ARG A 860 -25.02 7.24 -11.93
C ARG A 860 -25.91 6.87 -13.12
N LEU A 861 -25.39 6.02 -13.99
CA LEU A 861 -26.01 5.58 -15.22
C LEU A 861 -26.26 4.08 -15.19
N ALA A 862 -27.42 3.66 -15.70
CA ALA A 862 -27.72 2.29 -16.10
C ALA A 862 -27.39 2.17 -17.59
N VAL A 863 -26.46 1.29 -17.93
CA VAL A 863 -26.02 1.11 -19.32
C VAL A 863 -26.28 -0.32 -19.77
N THR A 864 -26.98 -0.46 -20.88
CA THR A 864 -27.12 -1.73 -21.61
C THR A 864 -26.29 -1.67 -22.88
N GLY A 865 -25.42 -2.64 -23.09
CA GLY A 865 -24.58 -2.70 -24.28
C GLY A 865 -24.08 -4.10 -24.56
N VAL A 866 -23.41 -4.31 -25.68
CA VAL A 866 -22.69 -5.55 -25.96
C VAL A 866 -21.29 -5.45 -25.37
N PHE A 867 -20.91 -6.46 -24.62
CA PHE A 867 -19.61 -6.52 -23.97
C PHE A 867 -18.53 -6.92 -24.99
N ALA A 868 -17.52 -6.07 -25.17
CA ALA A 868 -16.37 -6.32 -26.03
C ALA A 868 -15.09 -6.29 -25.19
N GLY A 869 -14.61 -7.48 -24.81
CA GLY A 869 -13.37 -7.69 -24.08
C GLY A 869 -12.13 -7.35 -24.93
N GLN A 870 -11.10 -6.84 -24.27
CA GLN A 870 -9.77 -6.60 -24.82
C GLN A 870 -8.71 -7.31 -23.97
N GLY A 871 -7.69 -7.85 -24.63
CA GLY A 871 -6.55 -8.50 -23.98
C GLY A 871 -6.24 -9.88 -24.54
N ASN A 872 -5.01 -10.33 -24.32
CA ASN A 872 -4.59 -11.71 -24.62
C ASN A 872 -5.09 -12.59 -23.48
N SER A 873 -6.27 -13.18 -23.64
CA SER A 873 -6.77 -14.19 -22.71
C SER A 873 -5.77 -15.36 -22.69
N ARG A 874 -4.90 -15.40 -21.68
CA ARG A 874 -4.20 -16.63 -21.34
C ARG A 874 -5.27 -17.58 -20.83
N VAL A 875 -5.45 -18.68 -21.55
CA VAL A 875 -6.47 -19.73 -21.33
C VAL A 875 -6.59 -20.18 -19.85
N ALA A 876 -5.56 -19.94 -19.03
CA ALA A 876 -5.49 -20.29 -17.62
C ALA A 876 -6.28 -19.37 -16.64
N GLU A 877 -6.60 -18.10 -16.96
CA GLU A 877 -7.23 -17.20 -15.97
C GLU A 877 -8.56 -16.55 -16.38
N ARG A 878 -8.97 -16.57 -17.67
CA ARG A 878 -10.22 -15.94 -18.18
C ARG A 878 -10.50 -14.50 -17.67
N LYS A 879 -9.47 -13.80 -17.19
CA LYS A 879 -9.54 -12.39 -16.77
C LYS A 879 -9.21 -11.50 -17.95
N LEU A 880 -9.97 -10.42 -18.09
CA LEU A 880 -9.74 -9.38 -19.07
C LEU A 880 -8.86 -8.28 -18.50
N ASP A 881 -7.98 -7.73 -19.32
CA ASP A 881 -7.20 -6.53 -18.98
C ASP A 881 -8.11 -5.29 -19.00
N ALA A 882 -8.95 -5.20 -20.03
CA ALA A 882 -9.92 -4.14 -20.23
C ALA A 882 -11.13 -4.65 -21.01
N PHE A 883 -12.22 -3.90 -20.98
CA PHE A 883 -13.36 -4.12 -21.88
C PHE A 883 -14.01 -2.79 -22.23
N GLU A 884 -14.77 -2.80 -23.33
CA GLU A 884 -15.68 -1.73 -23.67
C GLU A 884 -17.11 -2.27 -23.82
N LEU A 885 -18.11 -1.41 -23.58
CA LEU A 885 -19.50 -1.69 -23.91
C LEU A 885 -19.87 -0.97 -25.19
N LEU A 886 -20.32 -1.71 -26.19
CA LEU A 886 -20.85 -1.19 -27.44
C LEU A 886 -22.33 -0.90 -27.27
N VAL A 887 -22.73 0.35 -27.53
CA VAL A 887 -24.09 0.83 -27.31
C VAL A 887 -24.66 1.39 -28.61
N ASP A 888 -25.66 0.70 -29.13
CA ASP A 888 -26.21 1.01 -30.46
C ASP A 888 -27.39 2.02 -30.42
N SER A 889 -27.94 2.31 -29.24
CA SER A 889 -29.09 3.24 -29.08
C SER A 889 -28.98 4.14 -27.84
N PRO A 890 -29.39 5.43 -27.92
CA PRO A 890 -29.43 6.34 -26.77
C PRO A 890 -30.30 5.83 -25.61
N ALA A 891 -31.38 5.11 -25.91
CA ALA A 891 -32.29 4.57 -24.90
C ALA A 891 -31.64 3.52 -23.98
N ALA A 892 -30.50 2.97 -24.40
CA ALA A 892 -29.74 1.99 -23.63
C ALA A 892 -28.87 2.63 -22.54
N VAL A 893 -28.77 3.97 -22.50
CA VAL A 893 -28.12 4.73 -21.43
C VAL A 893 -29.21 5.49 -20.66
N ARG A 894 -29.44 5.11 -19.40
CA ARG A 894 -30.44 5.73 -18.53
C ARG A 894 -29.78 6.38 -17.33
N VAL A 895 -30.14 7.63 -17.03
CA VAL A 895 -29.69 8.31 -15.81
C VAL A 895 -30.49 7.78 -14.62
N ILE A 896 -29.82 7.11 -13.68
CA ILE A 896 -30.41 6.61 -12.43
C ILE A 896 -30.44 7.74 -11.40
N ALA A 897 -29.31 8.42 -11.23
CA ALA A 897 -29.18 9.53 -10.30
C ALA A 897 -28.20 10.57 -10.84
N LEU A 898 -28.58 11.85 -10.74
CA LEU A 898 -27.67 12.97 -10.93
C LEU A 898 -26.72 13.06 -9.73
N PRO A 899 -25.51 13.66 -9.89
CA PRO A 899 -24.59 13.83 -8.78
C PRO A 899 -25.27 14.63 -7.63
N PRO A 900 -25.02 14.27 -6.36
CA PRO A 900 -25.54 15.02 -5.23
C PRO A 900 -25.15 16.50 -5.34
N TRP A 901 -26.09 17.40 -5.05
CA TRP A 901 -25.80 18.84 -4.98
C TRP A 901 -24.81 19.19 -3.85
N TRP A 902 -24.66 18.31 -2.84
CA TRP A 902 -23.64 18.39 -1.79
C TRP A 902 -22.27 17.96 -2.32
N THR A 903 -21.57 18.89 -2.96
CA THR A 903 -20.14 18.73 -3.29
C THR A 903 -19.26 19.09 -2.09
N LEU A 904 -18.00 18.64 -2.07
CA LEU A 904 -17.00 19.03 -1.04
C LEU A 904 -16.94 20.54 -0.82
N ARG A 905 -17.12 21.34 -1.89
CA ARG A 905 -17.19 22.81 -1.82
C ARG A 905 -18.36 23.31 -0.96
N TRP A 906 -19.54 22.71 -1.07
CA TRP A 906 -20.71 23.06 -0.27
C TRP A 906 -20.55 22.61 1.19
N LEU A 907 -19.90 21.46 1.41
CA LEU A 907 -19.59 20.95 2.75
C LEU A 907 -18.58 21.85 3.46
N LEU A 908 -17.51 22.27 2.76
CA LEU A 908 -16.54 23.25 3.25
C LEU A 908 -17.19 24.62 3.48
N GLY A 909 -18.11 25.05 2.60
CA GLY A 909 -18.89 26.27 2.80
C GLY A 909 -19.79 26.20 4.04
N ALA A 910 -20.48 25.09 4.25
CA ALA A 910 -21.31 24.86 5.45
C ALA A 910 -20.46 24.78 6.72
N LEU A 911 -19.29 24.14 6.67
CA LEU A 911 -18.34 24.10 7.78
C LEU A 911 -17.80 25.49 8.12
N GLY A 912 -17.46 26.29 7.10
CA GLY A 912 -17.06 27.69 7.29
C GLY A 912 -18.16 28.53 7.92
N ALA A 913 -19.40 28.41 7.43
CA ALA A 913 -20.55 29.09 8.02
C ALA A 913 -20.80 28.66 9.47
N LEU A 914 -20.68 27.37 9.78
CA LEU A 914 -20.80 26.84 11.13
C LEU A 914 -19.70 27.40 12.04
N LEU A 915 -18.44 27.46 11.58
CA LEU A 915 -17.33 28.06 12.33
C LEU A 915 -17.57 29.54 12.62
N VAL A 916 -18.12 30.30 11.66
CA VAL A 916 -18.49 31.71 11.86
C VAL A 916 -19.60 31.85 12.92
N VAL A 917 -20.64 31.01 12.86
CA VAL A 917 -21.72 31.00 13.86
C VAL A 917 -21.19 30.63 15.24
N LEU A 918 -20.35 29.61 15.34
CA LEU A 918 -19.73 29.18 16.59
C LEU A 918 -18.81 30.26 17.16
N ALA A 919 -18.01 30.92 16.32
CA ALA A 919 -17.19 32.06 16.74
C ALA A 919 -18.04 33.23 17.25
N GLY A 920 -19.14 33.54 16.56
CA GLY A 920 -20.12 34.54 17.02
C GLY A 920 -20.78 34.16 18.35
N ALA A 921 -21.15 32.89 18.53
CA ALA A 921 -21.71 32.39 19.78
C ALA A 921 -20.68 32.42 20.93
N MET A 922 -19.42 32.05 20.68
CA MET A 922 -18.34 32.15 21.66
C MET A 922 -18.08 33.61 22.04
N LEU A 923 -18.05 34.52 21.07
CA LEU A 923 -17.91 35.95 21.31
C LEU A 923 -19.08 36.50 22.14
N TRP A 924 -20.31 36.06 21.84
CA TRP A 924 -21.50 36.40 22.61
C TRP A 924 -21.43 35.88 24.05
N VAL A 925 -21.05 34.61 24.24
CA VAL A 925 -20.88 34.02 25.58
C VAL A 925 -19.77 34.74 26.36
N PHE A 926 -18.67 35.09 25.71
CA PHE A 926 -17.59 35.86 26.33
C PHE A 926 -18.05 37.25 26.77
N GLN A 927 -18.79 37.96 25.91
CA GLN A 927 -19.38 39.26 26.24
C GLN A 927 -20.41 39.16 27.36
N LEU A 928 -21.25 38.13 27.33
CA LEU A 928 -22.25 37.87 28.37
C LEU A 928 -21.58 37.57 29.71
N ARG A 929 -20.54 36.72 29.74
CA ARG A 929 -19.75 36.45 30.96
C ARG A 929 -19.15 37.72 31.53
N ARG A 930 -18.53 38.57 30.70
CA ARG A 930 -18.01 39.87 31.14
C ARG A 930 -19.09 40.78 31.73
N ARG A 931 -20.27 40.84 31.12
CA ARG A 931 -21.41 41.62 31.64
C ARG A 931 -21.92 41.06 32.97
N VAL A 932 -22.05 39.74 33.08
CA VAL A 932 -22.50 39.06 34.30
C VAL A 932 -21.49 39.24 35.43
N GLU A 933 -20.18 39.13 35.16
CA GLU A 933 -19.12 39.36 36.15
C GLU A 933 -19.12 40.82 36.66
N ALA A 934 -19.29 41.79 35.76
CA ALA A 934 -19.41 43.20 36.13
C ALA A 934 -20.66 43.47 37.00
N GLN A 935 -21.82 42.90 36.63
CA GLN A 935 -23.06 43.03 37.41
C GLN A 935 -22.95 42.32 38.77
N THR A 936 -22.32 41.14 38.81
CA THR A 936 -22.13 40.37 40.05
C THR A 936 -21.21 41.11 41.02
N ARG A 937 -20.18 41.81 40.50
CA ARG A 937 -19.31 42.66 41.33
C ARG A 937 -20.07 43.81 41.96
N ILE A 938 -20.91 44.51 41.18
CA ILE A 938 -21.74 45.61 41.67
C ILE A 938 -22.76 45.11 42.71
N ILE A 939 -23.38 43.94 42.48
CA ILE A 939 -24.34 43.35 43.43
C ILE A 939 -23.63 42.91 44.72
N ARG A 940 -22.48 42.25 44.65
CA ARG A 940 -21.69 41.88 45.84
C ARG A 940 -21.26 43.10 46.65
N GLU A 941 -20.78 44.16 45.99
CA GLU A 941 -20.42 45.41 46.66
C GLU A 941 -21.64 46.08 47.31
N LYS A 942 -22.84 46.01 46.70
CA LYS A 942 -24.07 46.52 47.30
C LYS A 942 -24.51 45.69 48.50
N VAL A 943 -24.53 44.37 48.38
CA VAL A 943 -24.93 43.45 49.46
C VAL A 943 -23.97 43.55 50.65
N GLU A 944 -22.65 43.63 50.42
CA GLU A 944 -21.68 43.82 51.50
C GLU A 944 -21.85 45.19 52.18
N ARG A 945 -22.13 46.26 51.43
CA ARG A 945 -22.40 47.59 51.99
C ARG A 945 -23.71 47.62 52.80
N GLU A 946 -24.78 47.05 52.28
CA GLU A 946 -26.07 46.97 52.97
C GLU A 946 -25.96 46.14 54.25
N ALA A 947 -25.33 44.96 54.18
CA ALA A 947 -25.09 44.11 55.36
C ALA A 947 -24.22 44.83 56.42
N THR A 948 -23.19 45.57 56.00
CA THR A 948 -22.34 46.33 56.94
C THR A 948 -23.08 47.50 57.61
N LEU A 949 -24.00 48.15 56.89
CA LEU A 949 -24.82 49.25 57.41
C LEU A 949 -25.92 48.74 58.36
N GLU A 950 -26.56 47.62 58.02
CA GLU A 950 -27.52 46.94 58.89
C GLU A 950 -26.85 46.46 60.18
N GLU A 951 -25.66 45.87 60.08
CA GLU A 951 -24.90 45.40 61.23
C GLU A 951 -24.52 46.58 62.16
N ARG A 952 -24.03 47.69 61.61
CA ARG A 952 -23.69 48.88 62.41
C ARG A 952 -24.90 49.53 63.06
N THR A 953 -26.04 49.58 62.37
CA THR A 953 -27.28 50.12 62.94
C THR A 953 -27.89 49.20 63.99
N ARG A 954 -27.73 47.88 63.85
CA ARG A 954 -28.07 46.90 64.89
C ARG A 954 -27.18 47.09 66.13
N ILE A 955 -25.86 47.12 65.96
CA ILE A 955 -24.90 47.31 67.06
C ILE A 955 -25.17 48.62 67.80
N ALA A 956 -25.39 49.73 67.09
CA ALA A 956 -25.68 51.01 67.73
C ALA A 956 -26.98 50.99 68.55
N ARG A 957 -27.99 50.23 68.11
CA ARG A 957 -29.28 50.08 68.81
C ARG A 957 -29.11 49.19 70.06
N GLU A 958 -28.44 48.06 69.91
CA GLU A 958 -28.15 47.12 70.99
C GLU A 958 -27.26 47.74 72.08
N LEU A 959 -26.23 48.50 71.68
CA LEU A 959 -25.38 49.26 72.62
C LEU A 959 -26.17 50.36 73.35
N HIS A 960 -27.10 51.05 72.68
CA HIS A 960 -27.94 52.06 73.32
C HIS A 960 -28.85 51.45 74.38
N ASP A 961 -29.52 50.35 74.04
CA ASP A 961 -30.48 49.72 74.94
C ASP A 961 -29.80 49.08 76.14
N THR A 962 -28.67 48.39 75.96
CA THR A 962 -27.98 47.69 77.06
C THR A 962 -27.14 48.62 77.95
N LEU A 963 -26.36 49.53 77.35
CA LEU A 963 -25.43 50.37 78.09
C LEU A 963 -26.14 51.49 78.87
N GLU A 964 -27.16 52.12 78.28
CA GLU A 964 -27.92 53.18 78.98
C GLU A 964 -28.77 52.62 80.11
N GLN A 965 -29.39 51.44 79.92
CA GLN A 965 -30.15 50.78 80.97
C GLN A 965 -29.27 50.33 82.14
N ALA A 966 -28.11 49.72 81.87
CA ALA A 966 -27.19 49.28 82.91
C ALA A 966 -26.67 50.47 83.75
N LEU A 967 -26.23 51.55 83.08
CA LEU A 967 -25.72 52.74 83.78
C LEU A 967 -26.84 53.50 84.53
N ALA A 968 -28.07 53.53 83.99
CA ALA A 968 -29.22 54.09 84.70
C ALA A 968 -29.56 53.29 85.97
N GLY A 969 -29.49 51.96 85.90
CA GLY A 969 -29.66 51.07 87.05
C GLY A 969 -28.61 51.30 88.13
N VAL A 970 -27.33 51.41 87.75
CA VAL A 970 -26.24 51.74 88.70
C VAL A 970 -26.45 53.13 89.31
N SER A 971 -26.85 54.12 88.53
CA SER A 971 -27.15 55.48 89.05
C SER A 971 -28.29 55.48 90.07
N PHE A 972 -29.34 54.68 89.82
CA PHE A 972 -30.47 54.52 90.73
C PHE A 972 -30.06 53.83 92.05
N GLN A 973 -29.29 52.74 91.96
CA GLN A 973 -28.77 52.03 93.15
C GLN A 973 -27.85 52.91 94.00
N LEU A 974 -26.96 53.68 93.38
CA LEU A 974 -26.11 54.66 94.10
C LEU A 974 -26.96 55.77 94.76
N GLY A 975 -28.07 56.17 94.13
CA GLY A 975 -29.02 57.11 94.72
C GLY A 975 -29.80 56.56 95.90
N ALA A 976 -30.22 55.29 95.84
CA ALA A 976 -30.85 54.60 96.97
C ALA A 976 -29.87 54.42 98.14
N LEU A 977 -28.61 54.10 97.86
CA LEU A 977 -27.55 53.97 98.86
C LEU A 977 -27.29 55.30 99.59
N ALA A 978 -27.32 56.43 98.87
CA ALA A 978 -27.17 57.76 99.46
C ALA A 978 -28.32 58.12 100.42
N GLY A 979 -29.54 57.65 100.14
CA GLY A 979 -30.70 57.85 101.02
C GLY A 979 -30.73 56.94 102.25
N ALA A 980 -30.12 55.74 102.17
CA ALA A 980 -30.13 54.73 103.22
C ALA A 980 -29.02 54.90 104.28
N LEU A 981 -27.93 55.61 103.96
CA LEU A 981 -26.78 55.81 104.86
C LEU A 981 -26.98 56.99 105.83
N ARG A 982 -27.89 56.83 106.80
CA ARG A 982 -28.04 57.78 107.93
C ARG A 982 -26.98 57.50 109.00
N GLY A 983 -25.86 58.25 108.97
CA GLY A 983 -24.79 58.19 109.99
C GLY A 983 -23.39 57.79 109.49
N ALA A 984 -23.16 57.75 108.18
CA ALA A 984 -21.86 57.40 107.60
C ALA A 984 -20.82 58.54 107.75
N SER A 985 -19.52 58.19 107.77
CA SER A 985 -18.41 59.16 107.85
C SER A 985 -18.37 60.07 106.63
N ALA A 986 -17.82 61.28 106.78
CA ALA A 986 -17.70 62.26 105.70
C ALA A 986 -16.95 61.70 104.47
N GLU A 987 -15.96 60.83 104.69
CA GLU A 987 -15.19 60.16 103.64
C GLU A 987 -16.03 59.18 102.81
N ALA A 988 -16.98 58.45 103.43
CA ALA A 988 -17.86 57.53 102.73
C ALA A 988 -18.88 58.25 101.83
N LEU A 989 -19.39 59.41 102.27
CA LEU A 989 -20.26 60.28 101.47
C LEU A 989 -19.51 60.89 100.27
N GLU A 990 -18.25 61.27 100.45
CA GLU A 990 -17.44 61.82 99.36
C GLU A 990 -17.11 60.77 98.30
N VAL A 991 -16.80 59.53 98.70
CA VAL A 991 -16.60 58.39 97.77
C VAL A 991 -17.88 58.08 96.99
N LEU A 992 -19.04 58.18 97.64
CA LEU A 992 -20.34 57.95 96.99
C LEU A 992 -20.68 59.03 95.96
N GLU A 993 -20.42 60.30 96.26
CA GLU A 993 -20.63 61.39 95.30
C GLU A 993 -19.62 61.34 94.13
N ARG A 994 -18.36 60.95 94.38
CA ARG A 994 -17.41 60.68 93.29
C ARG A 994 -17.88 59.54 92.38
N ALA A 995 -18.42 58.46 92.94
CA ALA A 995 -19.00 57.35 92.18
C ALA A 995 -20.20 57.81 91.32
N ARG A 996 -21.08 58.66 91.85
CA ARG A 996 -22.21 59.23 91.09
C ARG A 996 -21.75 60.12 89.93
N LEU A 997 -20.72 60.95 90.17
CA LEU A 997 -20.12 61.78 89.12
C LEU A 997 -19.50 60.93 88.01
N MET A 998 -18.79 59.86 88.36
CA MET A 998 -18.23 58.91 87.37
C MET A 998 -19.32 58.24 86.53
N VAL A 999 -20.43 57.80 87.13
CA VAL A 999 -21.55 57.18 86.39
C VAL A 999 -22.22 58.18 85.47
N ARG A 1000 -22.45 59.42 85.92
CA ARG A 1000 -23.02 60.47 85.06
C ARG A 1000 -22.08 60.84 83.91
N HIS A 1001 -20.78 60.86 84.16
CA HIS A 1001 -19.77 61.09 83.12
C HIS A 1001 -19.79 59.95 82.09
N GLY A 1002 -19.76 58.69 82.56
CA GLY A 1002 -19.86 57.50 81.70
C GLY A 1002 -21.15 57.46 80.87
N GLN A 1003 -22.29 57.88 81.41
CA GLN A 1003 -23.54 58.01 80.66
C GLN A 1003 -23.46 59.07 79.55
N ALA A 1004 -22.86 60.22 79.84
CA ALA A 1004 -22.67 61.28 78.84
C ALA A 1004 -21.70 60.86 77.73
N GLU A 1005 -20.67 60.09 78.07
CA GLU A 1005 -19.67 59.58 77.14
C GLU A 1005 -20.21 58.43 76.26
N ALA A 1006 -20.98 57.51 76.85
CA ALA A 1006 -21.72 56.47 76.13
C ALA A 1006 -22.69 57.07 75.09
N ARG A 1007 -23.49 58.08 75.49
CA ARG A 1007 -24.41 58.80 74.59
C ARG A 1007 -23.70 59.49 73.42
N ARG A 1008 -22.54 60.09 73.68
CA ARG A 1008 -21.71 60.70 72.63
C ARG A 1008 -21.16 59.65 71.68
N THR A 1009 -20.71 58.50 72.18
CA THR A 1009 -20.17 57.40 71.38
C THR A 1009 -21.24 56.77 70.48
N VAL A 1010 -22.44 56.51 71.01
CA VAL A 1010 -23.59 56.00 70.24
C VAL A 1010 -24.05 57.02 69.19
N ARG A 1011 -24.11 58.31 69.54
CA ARG A 1011 -24.44 59.38 68.58
C ARG A 1011 -23.41 59.49 67.45
N ASN A 1012 -22.12 59.30 67.75
CA ASN A 1012 -21.05 59.28 66.76
C ASN A 1012 -21.08 58.04 65.85
N LEU A 1013 -21.59 56.90 66.33
CA LEU A 1013 -21.84 55.71 65.51
C LEU A 1013 -23.02 55.89 64.55
N ARG A 1014 -23.97 56.79 64.87
CA ARG A 1014 -25.19 57.05 64.09
C ARG A 1014 -25.04 58.16 63.03
N MET A 1015 -24.11 59.10 63.22
CA MET A 1015 -23.88 60.26 62.32
C MET A 1015 -22.68 60.07 61.38
N LEU A 1016 -22.78 59.12 60.44
CA LEU A 1016 -21.76 58.90 59.41
C LEU A 1016 -22.35 58.73 57.99
N ALA A 1017 -23.53 59.28 57.74
CA ALA A 1017 -24.04 59.46 56.37
C ALA A 1017 -23.91 60.93 55.98
N VAL A 1018 -22.95 61.25 55.11
CA VAL A 1018 -23.04 62.48 54.31
C VAL A 1018 -24.26 62.29 53.41
N GLY A 1019 -25.28 63.13 53.58
CA GLY A 1019 -26.49 63.05 52.77
C GLY A 1019 -26.30 63.62 51.36
N ASP A 1020 -27.30 63.43 50.49
CA ASP A 1020 -27.29 63.74 49.05
C ASP A 1020 -27.00 65.22 48.67
N GLY A 1021 -26.82 66.11 49.65
CA GLY A 1021 -26.47 67.54 49.48
C GLY A 1021 -24.99 67.90 49.63
N GLY A 1022 -24.10 66.91 49.78
CA GLY A 1022 -22.65 67.10 49.94
C GLY A 1022 -22.25 67.83 51.24
N LEU A 1023 -20.98 68.23 51.35
CA LEU A 1023 -20.46 68.96 52.52
C LEU A 1023 -21.26 70.24 52.89
N PRO A 1024 -21.69 71.11 51.95
CA PRO A 1024 -22.48 72.30 52.28
C PRO A 1024 -23.84 71.96 52.88
N GLY A 1025 -24.50 70.90 52.38
CA GLY A 1025 -25.77 70.42 52.92
C GLY A 1025 -25.61 69.86 54.33
N SER A 1026 -24.57 69.07 54.55
CA SER A 1026 -24.27 68.46 55.85
C SER A 1026 -23.90 69.50 56.92
N LEU A 1027 -23.13 70.54 56.56
CA LEU A 1027 -22.84 71.65 57.47
C LEU A 1027 -24.10 72.45 57.82
N ARG A 1028 -24.97 72.73 56.83
CA ARG A 1028 -26.26 73.40 57.07
C ARG A 1028 -27.11 72.66 58.09
N GLN A 1029 -27.22 71.34 57.93
CA GLN A 1029 -28.00 70.50 58.84
C GLN A 1029 -27.37 70.47 60.24
N MET A 1030 -26.05 70.27 60.34
CA MET A 1030 -25.34 70.25 61.62
C MET A 1030 -25.47 71.57 62.38
N ILE A 1031 -25.31 72.71 61.71
CA ILE A 1031 -25.45 74.05 62.30
C ILE A 1031 -26.88 74.24 62.83
N LYS A 1032 -27.89 73.88 62.02
CA LYS A 1032 -29.31 74.00 62.39
C LYS A 1032 -29.64 73.17 63.64
N GLU A 1033 -29.14 71.95 63.73
CA GLU A 1033 -29.39 71.07 64.88
C GLU A 1033 -28.63 71.51 66.15
N ALA A 1034 -27.39 71.97 66.02
CA ALA A 1034 -26.57 72.36 67.16
C ALA A 1034 -26.96 73.72 67.76
N ALA A 1035 -27.48 74.64 66.95
CA ALA A 1035 -27.95 75.96 67.40
C ALA A 1035 -29.43 75.99 67.82
N ALA A 1036 -30.17 74.89 67.62
CA ALA A 1036 -31.59 74.81 67.95
C ALA A 1036 -31.84 75.06 69.45
N GLY A 1037 -32.56 76.15 69.76
CA GLY A 1037 -32.94 76.52 71.13
C GLY A 1037 -31.90 77.33 71.91
N LEU A 1038 -30.79 77.73 71.28
CA LEU A 1038 -29.76 78.59 71.89
C LEU A 1038 -29.83 80.01 71.30
N PRO A 1039 -29.62 81.08 72.10
CA PRO A 1039 -29.64 82.47 71.64
C PRO A 1039 -28.33 82.87 70.91
N VAL A 1040 -27.96 82.11 69.88
CA VAL A 1040 -26.73 82.30 69.09
C VAL A 1040 -27.08 82.40 67.61
N ALA A 1041 -26.65 83.48 66.95
CA ALA A 1041 -26.86 83.67 65.51
C ALA A 1041 -25.81 82.89 64.71
N THR A 1042 -26.25 81.97 63.84
CA THR A 1042 -25.34 81.17 63.00
C THR A 1042 -25.55 81.42 61.52
N GLU A 1043 -24.46 81.65 60.77
CA GLU A 1043 -24.49 81.87 59.33
C GLU A 1043 -23.57 80.88 58.60
N LEU A 1044 -23.99 80.38 57.43
CA LEU A 1044 -23.14 79.63 56.51
C LEU A 1044 -23.07 80.35 55.16
N ALA A 1045 -21.88 80.82 54.80
CA ALA A 1045 -21.57 81.33 53.47
C ALA A 1045 -20.79 80.28 52.67
N VAL A 1046 -21.25 79.99 51.45
CA VAL A 1046 -20.57 79.08 50.52
C VAL A 1046 -20.12 79.90 49.32
N CYS A 1047 -18.82 79.94 49.07
CA CYS A 1047 -18.23 80.72 47.98
C CYS A 1047 -17.57 79.80 46.95
N GLY A 1048 -17.87 80.02 45.68
CA GLY A 1048 -17.47 79.14 44.58
C GLY A 1048 -18.45 77.99 44.34
N THR A 1049 -18.33 77.31 43.21
CA THR A 1049 -19.21 76.17 42.86
C THR A 1049 -18.83 74.94 43.68
N PRO A 1050 -19.75 74.36 44.48
CA PRO A 1050 -19.49 73.13 45.20
C PRO A 1050 -19.07 72.02 44.23
N VAL A 1051 -17.93 71.40 44.50
CA VAL A 1051 -17.44 70.24 43.75
C VAL A 1051 -17.49 68.99 44.63
N PRO A 1052 -17.70 67.81 44.04
CA PRO A 1052 -17.64 66.56 44.79
C PRO A 1052 -16.25 66.39 45.41
N LEU A 1053 -16.20 66.18 46.72
CA LEU A 1053 -14.99 65.82 47.44
C LEU A 1053 -15.04 64.32 47.77
N THR A 1054 -13.89 63.71 48.05
CA THR A 1054 -13.89 62.33 48.53
C THR A 1054 -14.61 62.27 49.88
N GLY A 1055 -15.41 61.22 50.12
CA GLY A 1055 -16.19 61.10 51.36
C GLY A 1055 -15.33 61.17 52.63
N THR A 1056 -14.04 60.81 52.54
CA THR A 1056 -13.05 60.98 53.60
C THR A 1056 -12.79 62.46 53.90
N ILE A 1057 -12.55 63.30 52.88
CA ILE A 1057 -12.32 64.74 53.05
C ILE A 1057 -13.57 65.41 53.63
N GLU A 1058 -14.76 65.10 53.11
CA GLU A 1058 -16.01 65.69 53.59
C GLU A 1058 -16.27 65.39 55.06
N ASN A 1059 -16.08 64.14 55.47
CA ASN A 1059 -16.32 63.70 56.84
C ASN A 1059 -15.33 64.35 57.84
N HIS A 1060 -14.05 64.44 57.49
CA HIS A 1060 -13.07 65.10 58.35
C HIS A 1060 -13.31 66.60 58.47
N LEU A 1061 -13.67 67.28 57.37
CA LEU A 1061 -14.06 68.70 57.39
C LEU A 1061 -15.33 68.93 58.23
N LEU A 1062 -16.33 68.06 58.09
CA LEU A 1062 -17.56 68.11 58.88
C LEU A 1062 -17.28 67.95 60.39
N ARG A 1063 -16.42 66.99 60.77
CA ARG A 1063 -16.04 66.81 62.18
C ARG A 1063 -15.23 67.96 62.75
N ILE A 1064 -14.34 68.56 61.97
CA ILE A 1064 -13.59 69.76 62.39
C ILE A 1064 -14.56 70.93 62.60
N GLY A 1065 -15.51 71.15 61.67
CA GLY A 1065 -16.54 72.17 61.81
C GLY A 1065 -17.44 71.94 63.04
N GLN A 1066 -17.81 70.69 63.33
CA GLN A 1066 -18.62 70.34 64.50
C GLN A 1066 -17.91 70.62 65.82
N GLU A 1067 -16.63 70.26 65.91
CA GLU A 1067 -15.84 70.51 67.10
C GLU A 1067 -15.63 72.02 67.29
N ALA A 1068 -15.41 72.78 66.21
CA ALA A 1068 -15.28 74.24 66.28
C ALA A 1068 -16.58 74.90 66.77
N LEU A 1069 -17.75 74.45 66.27
CA LEU A 1069 -19.05 74.91 66.76
C LEU A 1069 -19.26 74.58 68.23
N THR A 1070 -18.90 73.35 68.63
CA THR A 1070 -19.05 72.88 70.01
C THR A 1070 -18.20 73.73 70.95
N ASN A 1071 -16.98 74.10 70.53
CA ASN A 1071 -16.10 74.96 71.31
C ASN A 1071 -16.66 76.38 71.43
N ALA A 1072 -17.16 76.96 70.34
CA ALA A 1072 -17.80 78.28 70.37
C ALA A 1072 -19.00 78.33 71.33
N LEU A 1073 -19.85 77.29 71.30
CA LEU A 1073 -21.07 77.21 72.13
C LEU A 1073 -20.78 76.93 73.60
N LYS A 1074 -19.78 76.09 73.91
CA LYS A 1074 -19.51 75.65 75.30
C LYS A 1074 -18.49 76.52 76.03
N HIS A 1075 -17.52 77.06 75.32
CA HIS A 1075 -16.35 77.68 75.92
C HIS A 1075 -16.24 79.17 75.61
N ALA A 1076 -16.73 79.63 74.45
CA ALA A 1076 -16.56 81.01 74.03
C ALA A 1076 -17.71 81.95 74.42
N CYS A 1077 -18.88 81.42 74.80
CA CYS A 1077 -20.12 82.19 75.02
C CYS A 1077 -20.45 83.13 73.84
N ALA A 1078 -20.11 82.70 72.62
CA ALA A 1078 -20.28 83.48 71.41
C ALA A 1078 -21.76 83.78 71.15
N LYS A 1079 -22.06 85.01 70.74
CA LYS A 1079 -23.40 85.43 70.30
C LYS A 1079 -23.59 85.20 68.80
N ARG A 1080 -22.49 85.09 68.05
CA ARG A 1080 -22.49 84.85 66.61
C ARG A 1080 -21.39 83.89 66.21
N VAL A 1081 -21.74 82.90 65.38
CA VAL A 1081 -20.77 81.96 64.78
C VAL A 1081 -20.98 81.91 63.27
N ARG A 1082 -19.94 82.20 62.49
CA ARG A 1082 -19.97 82.23 61.04
C ARG A 1082 -19.12 81.12 60.44
N PHE A 1083 -19.71 80.38 59.51
CA PHE A 1083 -19.04 79.38 58.69
C PHE A 1083 -18.84 79.94 57.29
N GLU A 1084 -17.61 79.87 56.78
CA GLU A 1084 -17.26 80.17 55.39
C GLU A 1084 -16.66 78.92 54.76
N LEU A 1085 -17.31 78.38 53.74
CA LEU A 1085 -16.81 77.27 52.96
C LEU A 1085 -16.46 77.77 51.55
N ARG A 1086 -15.17 77.76 51.21
CA ARG A 1086 -14.66 78.27 49.93
C ARG A 1086 -14.13 77.14 49.07
N TYR A 1087 -14.65 77.05 47.86
CA TYR A 1087 -14.17 76.13 46.82
C TYR A 1087 -13.33 76.94 45.81
N SER A 1088 -12.02 76.69 45.77
CA SER A 1088 -11.13 77.22 44.72
C SER A 1088 -10.72 76.10 43.76
N THR A 1089 -10.05 76.41 42.65
CA THR A 1089 -9.55 75.39 41.70
C THR A 1089 -8.53 74.44 42.33
N ALA A 1090 -7.75 74.92 43.32
CA ALA A 1090 -6.62 74.19 43.91
C ALA A 1090 -6.86 73.75 45.36
N THR A 1091 -7.84 74.30 46.08
CA THR A 1091 -8.07 74.03 47.50
C THR A 1091 -9.55 74.09 47.89
N VAL A 1092 -9.91 73.40 48.96
CA VAL A 1092 -11.14 73.64 49.73
C VAL A 1092 -10.76 74.16 51.10
N GLU A 1093 -11.40 75.25 51.51
CA GLU A 1093 -11.17 75.90 52.79
C GLU A 1093 -12.48 75.94 53.58
N LEU A 1094 -12.45 75.45 54.82
CA LEU A 1094 -13.52 75.67 55.80
C LEU A 1094 -12.99 76.57 56.91
N ARG A 1095 -13.63 77.72 57.08
CA ARG A 1095 -13.32 78.70 58.13
C ARG A 1095 -14.53 78.87 59.05
N VAL A 1096 -14.31 78.78 60.36
CA VAL A 1096 -15.33 78.95 61.40
C VAL A 1096 -14.88 80.06 62.33
N VAL A 1097 -15.68 81.11 62.47
CA VAL A 1097 -15.34 82.31 63.25
C VAL A 1097 -16.42 82.59 64.28
N ASP A 1098 -16.04 82.78 65.53
CA ASP A 1098 -16.94 83.20 66.61
C ASP A 1098 -16.53 84.54 67.23
N ASP A 1099 -17.51 85.24 67.83
CA ASP A 1099 -17.33 86.53 68.51
C ASP A 1099 -17.22 86.41 70.05
N GLY A 1100 -16.82 85.22 70.53
CA GLY A 1100 -16.78 84.92 71.95
C GLY A 1100 -15.58 85.49 72.70
N CYS A 1101 -15.35 84.99 73.92
CA CYS A 1101 -14.32 85.53 74.82
C CYS A 1101 -12.87 85.28 74.35
N GLY A 1102 -12.64 84.41 73.36
CA GLY A 1102 -11.31 84.06 72.86
C GLY A 1102 -10.35 83.52 73.94
N PHE A 1103 -9.17 83.11 73.51
CA PHE A 1103 -8.11 82.59 74.40
C PHE A 1103 -6.71 82.88 73.84
N ASP A 1104 -5.71 82.97 74.73
CA ASP A 1104 -4.30 83.11 74.34
C ASP A 1104 -3.75 81.76 73.85
N HIS A 1105 -3.71 81.59 72.53
CA HIS A 1105 -3.25 80.37 71.87
C HIS A 1105 -1.76 80.08 72.13
N ALA A 1106 -0.93 81.10 72.41
CA ALA A 1106 0.50 80.91 72.66
C ALA A 1106 0.78 80.36 74.08
N LYS A 1107 -0.03 80.74 75.07
CA LYS A 1107 0.08 80.21 76.45
C LYS A 1107 -0.57 78.84 76.66
N THR A 1108 -1.48 78.42 75.77
CA THR A 1108 -2.21 77.13 75.90
C THR A 1108 -1.55 75.95 75.16
N ALA A 1109 -0.48 76.19 74.41
CA ALA A 1109 0.21 75.15 73.62
C ALA A 1109 1.09 74.18 74.45
N GLY A 1110 1.26 74.39 75.77
CA GLY A 1110 2.25 73.69 76.59
C GLY A 1110 1.76 73.00 77.87
N THR A 1111 0.45 72.88 78.12
CA THR A 1111 -0.08 72.22 79.33
C THR A 1111 -0.87 70.95 78.99
N GLU A 1112 -0.37 69.78 79.41
CA GLU A 1112 -0.88 68.42 79.06
C GLU A 1112 -2.23 68.03 79.68
N ALA A 1113 -2.95 68.93 80.35
CA ALA A 1113 -4.25 68.62 80.95
C ALA A 1113 -5.40 69.38 80.26
N GLY A 1114 -6.10 68.73 79.32
CA GLY A 1114 -7.51 69.05 79.03
C GLY A 1114 -7.90 69.58 77.65
N HIS A 1115 -7.07 69.53 76.59
CA HIS A 1115 -7.40 70.11 75.28
C HIS A 1115 -7.40 69.12 74.09
N PHE A 1116 -8.06 67.96 74.27
CA PHE A 1116 -8.19 66.93 73.22
C PHE A 1116 -8.93 67.40 71.96
N GLY A 1117 -9.81 68.41 72.06
CA GLY A 1117 -10.58 68.93 70.92
C GLY A 1117 -9.72 69.57 69.84
N LEU A 1118 -8.77 70.44 70.22
CA LEU A 1118 -7.91 71.15 69.27
C LEU A 1118 -6.85 70.22 68.65
N LEU A 1119 -6.27 69.31 69.45
CA LEU A 1119 -5.37 68.27 68.96
C LEU A 1119 -6.09 67.35 67.95
N GLY A 1120 -7.31 66.93 68.29
CA GLY A 1120 -8.15 66.11 67.42
C GLY A 1120 -8.51 66.81 66.10
N MET A 1121 -8.71 68.13 66.09
CA MET A 1121 -8.89 68.87 64.83
C MET A 1121 -7.61 68.85 63.98
N ARG A 1122 -6.43 69.05 64.59
CA ARG A 1122 -5.15 69.11 63.89
C ARG A 1122 -4.76 67.76 63.29
N GLU A 1123 -4.94 66.68 64.03
CA GLU A 1123 -4.74 65.32 63.51
C GLU A 1123 -5.68 64.99 62.35
N ARG A 1124 -6.95 65.41 62.43
CA ARG A 1124 -7.93 65.22 61.35
C ARG A 1124 -7.58 66.02 60.10
N ALA A 1125 -7.08 67.24 60.23
CA ALA A 1125 -6.59 68.04 59.11
C ALA A 1125 -5.39 67.37 58.43
N ASN A 1126 -4.40 66.92 59.22
CA ASN A 1126 -3.23 66.21 58.69
C ASN A 1126 -3.60 64.91 57.94
N LYS A 1127 -4.57 64.14 58.45
CA LYS A 1127 -5.06 62.90 57.83
C LYS A 1127 -5.67 63.10 56.43
N ILE A 1128 -6.15 64.30 56.12
CA ILE A 1128 -6.67 64.65 54.79
C ILE A 1128 -5.69 65.49 53.97
N GLY A 1129 -4.42 65.55 54.39
CA GLY A 1129 -3.38 66.35 53.72
C GLY A 1129 -3.62 67.85 53.81
N GLY A 1130 -4.46 68.31 54.75
CA GLY A 1130 -4.78 69.71 54.97
C GLY A 1130 -4.03 70.34 56.13
N SER A 1131 -3.98 71.67 56.16
CA SER A 1131 -3.40 72.46 57.25
C SER A 1131 -4.49 73.12 58.09
N LEU A 1132 -4.27 73.20 59.41
CA LEU A 1132 -5.18 73.83 60.37
C LEU A 1132 -4.50 75.03 61.06
N THR A 1133 -5.09 76.20 60.87
CA THR A 1133 -4.69 77.46 61.51
C THR A 1133 -5.78 77.89 62.50
N ILE A 1134 -5.37 78.27 63.71
CA ILE A 1134 -6.27 78.78 64.74
C ILE A 1134 -5.76 80.17 65.14
N GLU A 1135 -6.61 81.18 64.99
CA GLU A 1135 -6.35 82.56 65.37
C GLU A 1135 -7.29 82.92 66.51
N SER A 1136 -6.75 83.30 67.65
CA SER A 1136 -7.54 83.62 68.84
C SER A 1136 -6.78 84.59 69.74
N ALA A 1137 -7.50 85.55 70.30
CA ALA A 1137 -7.00 86.47 71.31
C ALA A 1137 -8.10 86.74 72.35
N ALA A 1138 -7.71 86.93 73.61
CA ALA A 1138 -8.65 87.21 74.69
C ALA A 1138 -9.47 88.48 74.38
N GLY A 1139 -10.80 88.34 74.45
CA GLY A 1139 -11.79 89.38 74.15
C GLY A 1139 -12.09 89.60 72.65
N GLN A 1140 -11.47 88.86 71.73
CA GLN A 1140 -11.60 89.08 70.28
C GLN A 1140 -12.20 87.89 69.49
N GLY A 1141 -12.69 86.86 70.18
CA GLY A 1141 -13.23 85.66 69.54
C GLY A 1141 -12.18 84.67 69.06
N THR A 1142 -12.60 83.66 68.29
CA THR A 1142 -11.73 82.62 67.74
C THR A 1142 -12.08 82.33 66.28
N ALA A 1143 -11.05 82.16 65.44
CA ALA A 1143 -11.17 81.75 64.04
C ALA A 1143 -10.38 80.45 63.79
N VAL A 1144 -11.08 79.40 63.39
CA VAL A 1144 -10.52 78.09 63.01
C VAL A 1144 -10.60 77.95 61.50
N THR A 1145 -9.45 77.82 60.83
CA THR A 1145 -9.36 77.70 59.37
C THR A 1145 -8.66 76.40 58.99
N VAL A 1146 -9.33 75.54 58.22
CA VAL A 1146 -8.72 74.34 57.64
C VAL A 1146 -8.68 74.45 56.13
N ARG A 1147 -7.50 74.19 55.53
CA ARG A 1147 -7.25 74.25 54.08
C ARG A 1147 -6.79 72.89 53.58
N VAL A 1148 -7.45 72.37 52.55
CA VAL A 1148 -7.15 71.05 51.99
C VAL A 1148 -6.85 71.17 50.49
N PRO A 1149 -5.74 70.62 49.96
CA PRO A 1149 -5.45 70.62 48.53
C PRO A 1149 -6.47 69.79 47.73
N ARG A 1150 -6.91 70.31 46.58
CA ARG A 1150 -7.71 69.57 45.59
C ARG A 1150 -6.77 68.83 44.66
N LEU A 1151 -6.50 67.56 44.93
CA LEU A 1151 -5.97 66.66 43.90
C LEU A 1151 -7.10 66.35 42.91
N ALA A 1152 -6.96 66.78 41.66
CA ALA A 1152 -7.96 66.57 40.63
C ALA A 1152 -8.25 65.07 40.43
N SER A 1153 -9.50 64.64 40.61
CA SER A 1153 -9.93 63.32 40.14
C SER A 1153 -10.08 63.35 38.61
N PRO A 1154 -9.60 62.33 37.89
CA PRO A 1154 -9.71 62.28 36.43
C PRO A 1154 -11.18 62.11 36.01
N ARG A 1155 -11.60 62.88 35.00
CA ARG A 1155 -12.91 62.70 34.34
C ARG A 1155 -12.98 61.31 33.70
N PRO A 1156 -14.11 60.60 33.77
CA PRO A 1156 -14.35 59.46 32.89
C PRO A 1156 -14.49 59.96 31.44
N SER A 1157 -13.65 59.44 30.55
CA SER A 1157 -13.77 59.64 29.10
C SER A 1157 -15.02 58.95 28.58
N THR A 1158 -15.88 59.71 27.91
CA THR A 1158 -16.98 59.22 27.08
C THR A 1158 -16.43 58.43 25.89
N PRO A 1159 -17.04 57.30 25.48
CA PRO A 1159 -16.73 56.65 24.21
C PRO A 1159 -17.33 57.44 23.04
N ASP A 1160 -16.57 57.51 21.95
CA ASP A 1160 -16.94 58.07 20.65
C ASP A 1160 -18.35 57.65 20.18
N GLU A 1161 -19.20 58.64 19.91
CA GLU A 1161 -20.22 58.55 18.87
C GLU A 1161 -19.54 58.76 17.51
N LYS A 1162 -19.51 57.71 16.70
CA LYS A 1162 -19.45 57.85 15.25
C LYS A 1162 -20.86 57.71 14.70
N GLU A 1163 -21.41 58.80 14.16
CA GLU A 1163 -22.38 58.70 13.08
C GLU A 1163 -22.11 59.75 11.99
N HIS A 1164 -21.89 59.22 10.79
CA HIS A 1164 -22.19 59.76 9.46
C HIS A 1164 -22.33 61.29 9.27
N SER A 1165 -21.50 61.84 8.39
CA SER A 1165 -21.99 62.28 7.07
C SER A 1165 -20.84 62.71 6.16
N SER A 1166 -20.93 62.25 4.92
CA SER A 1166 -20.27 62.77 3.72
C SER A 1166 -20.21 64.29 3.63
N ALA A 1167 -19.11 64.84 3.10
CA ALA A 1167 -19.07 65.47 1.77
C ALA A 1167 -17.80 66.36 1.59
N ASP A 1168 -17.37 66.42 0.34
CA ASP A 1168 -16.53 67.43 -0.32
C ASP A 1168 -15.00 67.47 -0.11
N ARG A 1169 -14.33 67.05 -1.21
CA ARG A 1169 -13.23 67.69 -1.95
C ARG A 1169 -11.92 68.04 -1.25
N GLY A 1170 -10.87 67.40 -1.78
CA GLY A 1170 -9.47 67.80 -1.78
C GLY A 1170 -8.70 66.83 -2.65
#